data_AF-A0A6N2CRC2-F1
#
_entry.id   AF-A0A6N2CRC2-F1
#
_cell.length_a   1.000
_cell.length_b   1.000
_cell.length_c   1.000
_cell.angle_alpha   90.00
_cell.angle_beta   90.00
_cell.angle_gamma   90.00
#
_symmetry.space_group_name_H-M   'P 1'
#
loop_
_entity.id
_entity.type
_entity.pdbx_description
1 polymer ?
#
loop_
_entity_poly.entity_id
_entity_poly.type
_entity_poly.pdbx_seq_one_letter_code
_entity_poly.pdbx_strand_id
1 'polypeptide(L)'
;MMTGSYHLLKFSILVIVGIFMLAALHSCMPDQTAEKPELRWSLDNDKFRTIYDFQNQFQADSLSPLIHHPEAAVRWAAVKAFASIRDSSYFEIVLPALMDSAADVAAMAAYALGQMGNQGAEEPLINAFRADDAEGNYNLLNSRILEAIGKCGGEDALQLLSTIETYLPSDTLLLKGQTKGIYQFALRRMTTSEGTSTMVNYLTSRGFPAEVRLIAANYLARATDIDLSSYAYNIGRIMESDRDPYIRMALALAAPKAKSERVRQLLSKMAIEDNDYRVRVNALRGLELMRPGNLNEVLMNAVFDPHPSVSLTAASALIRNLDEHNASFLHEQENISRLDYRTKSRVLAASLKNMPFYYAVSAANVNNRLKRLFEQSENQFEREAWIFALSHDPINLEYILEQLSTADDAFFYTNTLLHLENLLTISRQKPATNFNRGVVLRKISDNLRDALLSEDAGKIIVASDIIRRNKQLVAPQFQDKAFFEKILEELSVPSEIQVYNQLVILMNELFEEGVELLPVHLSKPIDWELYLRLPDTVRIAIQLSGGEVLVALPKEANPATVTNLVALILDGYYNGKNIHRVVPNFVIQGGCPRGDGYGSADFTIPSELSPTYFNKAGLIGMASAGNHTESVQWFITHSPAMHLDGKYTQFGEVYRGMDVVHNTTAGTVIEKIELLNE
;
A
#
# COMPACT_ATOMS: atom_id res chain seq x y z
N MET A 1 -55.06 -20.42 -70.38
CA MET A 1 -55.38 -19.37 -69.36
C MET A 1 -55.71 -20.09 -68.06
N MET A 2 -55.27 -19.59 -66.91
CA MET A 2 -55.26 -20.25 -65.58
C MET A 2 -54.05 -21.16 -65.27
N THR A 3 -52.82 -20.60 -65.29
CA THR A 3 -51.70 -21.13 -64.47
C THR A 3 -50.71 -20.05 -64.01
N GLY A 4 -50.79 -18.82 -64.54
CA GLY A 4 -49.89 -17.72 -64.13
C GLY A 4 -50.30 -16.95 -62.86
N SER A 5 -51.57 -16.98 -62.45
CA SER A 5 -52.07 -16.14 -61.34
C SER A 5 -51.96 -16.78 -59.95
N TYR A 6 -51.71 -18.09 -59.85
CA TYR A 6 -51.60 -18.78 -58.54
C TYR A 6 -50.21 -18.66 -57.90
N HIS A 7 -49.15 -18.48 -58.69
CA HIS A 7 -47.79 -18.31 -58.16
C HIS A 7 -47.53 -16.87 -57.68
N LEU A 8 -48.05 -15.85 -58.35
CA LEU A 8 -47.95 -14.46 -57.91
C LEU A 8 -48.76 -14.17 -56.64
N LEU A 9 -49.91 -14.83 -56.44
CA LEU A 9 -50.71 -14.68 -55.22
C LEU A 9 -50.05 -15.37 -54.00
N LYS A 10 -49.44 -16.55 -54.18
CA LYS A 10 -48.69 -17.23 -53.11
C LYS A 10 -47.41 -16.49 -52.72
N PHE A 11 -46.71 -15.88 -53.67
CA PHE A 11 -45.51 -15.09 -53.38
C PHE A 11 -45.85 -13.78 -52.67
N SER A 12 -46.95 -13.12 -53.05
CA SER A 12 -47.41 -11.89 -52.40
C SER A 12 -47.94 -12.13 -50.98
N ILE A 13 -48.62 -13.25 -50.73
CA ILE A 13 -49.09 -13.62 -49.38
C ILE A 13 -47.91 -14.03 -48.47
N LEU A 14 -46.89 -14.73 -48.98
CA LEU A 14 -45.69 -15.05 -48.19
C LEU A 14 -44.85 -13.80 -47.86
N VAL A 15 -44.77 -12.82 -48.75
CA VAL A 15 -44.06 -11.56 -48.50
C VAL A 15 -44.84 -10.67 -47.53
N ILE A 16 -46.18 -10.62 -47.60
CA ILE A 16 -47.00 -9.85 -46.67
C ILE A 16 -47.02 -10.50 -45.27
N VAL A 17 -47.06 -11.83 -45.17
CA VAL A 17 -46.93 -12.55 -43.88
C VAL A 17 -45.51 -12.46 -43.31
N GLY A 18 -44.48 -12.42 -44.17
CA GLY A 18 -43.09 -12.17 -43.76
C GLY A 18 -42.88 -10.74 -43.24
N ILE A 19 -43.50 -9.73 -43.87
CA ILE A 19 -43.42 -8.32 -43.44
C ILE A 19 -44.27 -8.07 -42.18
N PHE A 20 -45.42 -8.75 -42.01
CA PHE A 20 -46.20 -8.66 -40.77
C PHE A 20 -45.57 -9.42 -39.59
N MET A 21 -44.85 -10.53 -39.83
CA MET A 21 -44.04 -11.17 -38.77
C MET A 21 -42.79 -10.34 -38.42
N LEU A 22 -42.17 -9.64 -39.37
CA LEU A 22 -41.08 -8.70 -39.08
C LEU A 22 -41.58 -7.44 -38.34
N ALA A 23 -42.79 -6.96 -38.63
CA ALA A 23 -43.39 -5.81 -37.93
C ALA A 23 -43.95 -6.18 -36.53
N ALA A 24 -44.50 -7.39 -36.35
CA ALA A 24 -44.94 -7.89 -35.04
C ALA A 24 -43.78 -8.33 -34.13
N LEU A 25 -42.61 -8.63 -34.69
CA LEU A 25 -41.35 -8.81 -33.95
C LEU A 25 -40.63 -7.48 -33.65
N HIS A 26 -41.09 -6.35 -34.22
CA HIS A 26 -40.58 -5.01 -33.92
C HIS A 26 -41.50 -4.19 -33.00
N SER A 27 -42.65 -4.70 -32.58
CA SER A 27 -43.60 -3.97 -31.74
C SER A 27 -43.62 -4.37 -30.25
N CYS A 28 -42.69 -5.22 -29.81
CA CYS A 28 -42.43 -5.49 -28.39
C CYS A 28 -40.93 -5.76 -28.16
N MET A 29 -40.06 -4.88 -28.65
CA MET A 29 -38.78 -4.69 -27.98
C MET A 29 -38.99 -3.56 -26.97
N PRO A 30 -38.91 -3.80 -25.65
CA PRO A 30 -38.78 -2.70 -24.72
C PRO A 30 -37.56 -1.89 -25.14
N ASP A 31 -37.70 -0.57 -25.10
CA ASP A 31 -36.68 0.39 -25.47
C ASP A 31 -35.33 0.02 -24.82
N GLN A 32 -34.41 -0.57 -25.60
CA GLN A 32 -33.05 -0.92 -25.14
C GLN A 32 -32.16 0.34 -24.99
N THR A 33 -32.76 1.53 -25.02
CA THR A 33 -32.13 2.80 -24.67
C THR A 33 -32.79 3.46 -23.46
N ALA A 34 -33.43 2.70 -22.58
CA ALA A 34 -33.62 3.16 -21.20
C ALA A 34 -32.23 3.31 -20.57
N GLU A 35 -31.65 4.52 -20.67
CA GLU A 35 -30.54 4.97 -19.83
C GLU A 35 -30.86 4.48 -18.41
N LYS A 36 -30.00 3.61 -17.85
CA LYS A 36 -30.07 3.32 -16.42
C LYS A 36 -30.06 4.70 -15.76
N PRO A 37 -31.09 5.09 -14.99
CA PRO A 37 -31.14 6.42 -14.42
C PRO A 37 -29.89 6.55 -13.54
N GLU A 38 -28.90 7.31 -14.02
CA GLU A 38 -27.71 7.59 -13.24
C GLU A 38 -28.17 8.15 -11.91
N LEU A 39 -27.64 7.63 -10.80
CA LEU A 39 -27.90 8.17 -9.49
C LEU A 39 -27.46 9.64 -9.49
N ARG A 40 -28.42 10.56 -9.63
CA ARG A 40 -28.14 11.99 -9.55
C ARG A 40 -28.03 12.38 -8.08
N TRP A 41 -26.81 12.71 -7.66
CA TRP A 41 -26.52 13.31 -6.36
C TRP A 41 -25.49 14.42 -6.54
N SER A 42 -25.43 15.33 -5.58
CA SER A 42 -24.43 16.40 -5.51
C SER A 42 -24.30 16.85 -4.05
N LEU A 43 -23.08 17.17 -3.64
CA LEU A 43 -22.80 17.77 -2.33
C LEU A 43 -23.15 19.27 -2.26
N ASP A 44 -23.62 19.88 -3.33
CA ASP A 44 -24.28 21.20 -3.28
C ASP A 44 -25.64 21.12 -2.57
N ASN A 45 -26.22 19.91 -2.49
CA ASN A 45 -27.45 19.67 -1.74
C ASN A 45 -27.14 19.29 -0.29
N ASP A 46 -27.68 20.10 0.64
CA ASP A 46 -27.54 19.99 2.08
C ASP A 46 -27.82 18.59 2.62
N LYS A 47 -28.79 17.87 2.02
CA LYS A 47 -29.16 16.51 2.42
C LYS A 47 -27.97 15.55 2.33
N PHE A 48 -27.19 15.63 1.26
CA PHE A 48 -26.01 14.77 1.10
C PHE A 48 -24.87 15.23 2.00
N ARG A 49 -24.69 16.54 2.21
CA ARG A 49 -23.70 17.05 3.19
C ARG A 49 -23.98 16.52 4.59
N THR A 50 -25.25 16.49 5.02
CA THR A 50 -25.64 15.90 6.32
C THR A 50 -25.26 14.42 6.42
N ILE A 51 -25.38 13.63 5.34
CA ILE A 51 -24.95 12.22 5.33
C ILE A 51 -23.43 12.10 5.53
N TYR A 52 -22.66 12.98 4.88
CA TYR A 52 -21.20 13.01 5.07
C TYR A 52 -20.80 13.54 6.44
N ASP A 53 -21.55 14.45 7.05
CA ASP A 53 -21.35 14.87 8.43
C ASP A 53 -21.58 13.69 9.40
N PHE A 54 -22.64 12.91 9.20
CA PHE A 54 -22.89 11.69 9.99
C PHE A 54 -21.77 10.65 9.80
N GLN A 55 -21.30 10.45 8.56
CA GLN A 55 -20.12 9.61 8.29
C GLN A 55 -18.90 10.13 9.06
N ASN A 56 -18.65 11.44 8.98
CA ASN A 56 -17.48 12.08 9.56
C ASN A 56 -17.46 11.99 11.10
N GLN A 57 -18.65 12.04 11.70
CA GLN A 57 -18.85 11.98 13.15
C GLN A 57 -19.13 10.56 13.68
N PHE A 58 -19.03 9.53 12.83
CA PHE A 58 -19.33 8.14 13.19
C PHE A 58 -20.77 7.92 13.71
N GLN A 59 -21.73 8.72 13.26
CA GLN A 59 -23.13 8.66 13.69
C GLN A 59 -23.94 7.61 12.90
N ALA A 60 -23.54 6.35 13.01
CA ALA A 60 -24.16 5.22 12.30
C ALA A 60 -25.68 5.12 12.56
N ASP A 61 -26.13 5.33 13.80
CA ASP A 61 -27.56 5.36 14.14
C ASP A 61 -28.36 6.42 13.36
N SER A 62 -27.74 7.56 13.06
CA SER A 62 -28.39 8.63 12.26
C SER A 62 -28.44 8.29 10.77
N LEU A 63 -27.56 7.40 10.30
CA LEU A 63 -27.54 6.90 8.92
C LEU A 63 -28.57 5.78 8.70
N SER A 64 -28.83 4.96 9.71
CA SER A 64 -29.69 3.77 9.61
C SER A 64 -31.06 4.03 8.95
N PRO A 65 -31.83 5.08 9.31
CA PRO A 65 -33.12 5.35 8.68
C PRO A 65 -33.02 5.72 7.18
N LEU A 66 -31.87 6.26 6.76
CA LEU A 66 -31.66 6.76 5.39
C LEU A 66 -31.46 5.64 4.38
N ILE A 67 -31.13 4.42 4.83
CA ILE A 67 -31.08 3.23 3.98
C ILE A 67 -32.46 2.87 3.42
N HIS A 68 -33.55 3.35 4.03
CA HIS A 68 -34.92 3.11 3.56
C HIS A 68 -35.54 4.35 2.88
N HIS A 69 -34.74 5.37 2.57
CA HIS A 69 -35.24 6.61 1.99
C HIS A 69 -35.86 6.38 0.59
N PRO A 70 -36.94 7.11 0.19
CA PRO A 70 -37.58 6.93 -1.12
C PRO A 70 -36.64 7.15 -2.32
N GLU A 71 -35.74 8.13 -2.23
CA GLU A 71 -34.73 8.43 -3.25
C GLU A 71 -33.55 7.45 -3.19
N ALA A 72 -33.25 6.77 -4.31
CA ALA A 72 -32.16 5.81 -4.41
C ALA A 72 -30.78 6.42 -4.15
N ALA A 73 -30.56 7.67 -4.55
CA ALA A 73 -29.31 8.39 -4.32
C ALA A 73 -29.01 8.58 -2.82
N VAL A 74 -30.03 8.85 -2.01
CA VAL A 74 -29.91 8.99 -0.55
C VAL A 74 -29.57 7.64 0.08
N ARG A 75 -30.26 6.57 -0.33
CA ARG A 75 -29.95 5.21 0.13
C ARG A 75 -28.50 4.83 -0.21
N TRP A 76 -28.07 5.09 -1.44
CA TRP A 76 -26.71 4.83 -1.89
C TRP A 76 -25.68 5.58 -1.04
N ALA A 77 -25.89 6.88 -0.80
CA ALA A 77 -24.99 7.69 0.02
C ALA A 77 -24.92 7.21 1.48
N ALA A 78 -26.07 6.83 2.06
CA ALA A 78 -26.12 6.26 3.40
C ALA A 78 -25.36 4.93 3.49
N VAL A 79 -25.57 4.02 2.54
CA VAL A 79 -24.85 2.73 2.48
C VAL A 79 -23.35 2.92 2.23
N LYS A 80 -22.96 3.88 1.39
CA LYS A 80 -21.55 4.27 1.21
C LYS A 80 -20.94 4.75 2.53
N ALA A 81 -21.67 5.51 3.34
CA ALA A 81 -21.17 5.97 4.63
C ALA A 81 -20.84 4.81 5.59
N PHE A 82 -21.66 3.77 5.62
CA PHE A 82 -21.36 2.54 6.36
C PHE A 82 -20.09 1.84 5.88
N ALA A 83 -19.79 1.87 4.57
CA ALA A 83 -18.56 1.33 4.01
C ALA A 83 -17.30 2.07 4.49
N SER A 84 -17.42 3.37 4.78
CA SER A 84 -16.35 4.19 5.34
C SER A 84 -16.21 4.00 6.85
N ILE A 85 -17.32 4.00 7.60
CA ILE A 85 -17.34 3.80 9.06
C ILE A 85 -16.79 2.43 9.47
N ARG A 86 -17.12 1.38 8.71
CA ARG A 86 -16.61 0.00 8.90
C ARG A 86 -16.91 -0.62 10.28
N ASP A 87 -17.93 -0.13 10.97
CA ASP A 87 -18.40 -0.75 12.20
C ASP A 87 -19.17 -2.03 11.87
N SER A 88 -18.58 -3.17 12.24
CA SER A 88 -19.13 -4.50 11.93
C SER A 88 -20.40 -4.82 12.70
N SER A 89 -20.78 -4.06 13.73
CA SER A 89 -22.03 -4.24 14.48
C SER A 89 -23.27 -3.81 13.70
N TYR A 90 -23.12 -2.97 12.67
CA TYR A 90 -24.22 -2.47 11.83
C TYR A 90 -24.46 -3.32 10.56
N PHE A 91 -23.78 -4.45 10.40
CA PHE A 91 -23.89 -5.23 9.16
C PHE A 91 -25.34 -5.69 8.87
N GLU A 92 -26.11 -6.09 9.89
CA GLU A 92 -27.53 -6.49 9.75
C GLU A 92 -28.41 -5.35 9.23
N ILE A 93 -28.10 -4.11 9.58
CA ILE A 93 -28.83 -2.92 9.11
C ILE A 93 -28.63 -2.70 7.61
N VAL A 94 -27.46 -3.07 7.08
CA VAL A 94 -27.13 -2.92 5.65
C VAL A 94 -27.67 -4.08 4.81
N LEU A 95 -27.87 -5.27 5.37
CA LEU A 95 -28.31 -6.47 4.63
C LEU A 95 -29.53 -6.26 3.71
N PRO A 96 -30.62 -5.58 4.13
CA PRO A 96 -31.78 -5.36 3.27
C PRO A 96 -31.46 -4.62 1.96
N ALA A 97 -30.43 -3.77 1.96
CA ALA A 97 -30.02 -3.02 0.78
C ALA A 97 -29.41 -3.90 -0.32
N LEU A 98 -29.00 -5.14 -0.04
CA LEU A 98 -28.60 -6.10 -1.07
C LEU A 98 -29.73 -6.43 -2.06
N MET A 99 -30.97 -6.28 -1.62
CA MET A 99 -32.18 -6.55 -2.41
C MET A 99 -32.82 -5.27 -2.95
N ASP A 100 -32.09 -4.14 -2.95
CA ASP A 100 -32.63 -2.87 -3.43
C ASP A 100 -33.00 -2.93 -4.92
N SER A 101 -34.12 -2.29 -5.25
CA SER A 101 -34.58 -2.11 -6.64
C SER A 101 -33.56 -1.39 -7.54
N ALA A 102 -32.73 -0.50 -6.97
CA ALA A 102 -31.68 0.21 -7.67
C ALA A 102 -30.38 -0.59 -7.59
N ALA A 103 -29.90 -1.08 -8.73
CA ALA A 103 -28.71 -1.94 -8.82
C ALA A 103 -27.45 -1.31 -8.20
N ASP A 104 -27.30 0.00 -8.28
CA ASP A 104 -26.16 0.71 -7.69
C ASP A 104 -26.21 0.71 -6.15
N VAL A 105 -27.40 0.82 -5.55
CA VAL A 105 -27.57 0.72 -4.09
C VAL A 105 -27.23 -0.70 -3.63
N ALA A 106 -27.74 -1.72 -4.33
CA ALA A 106 -27.41 -3.11 -4.03
C ALA A 106 -25.91 -3.40 -4.17
N ALA A 107 -25.27 -2.90 -5.22
CA ALA A 107 -23.82 -3.06 -5.41
C ALA A 107 -23.02 -2.34 -4.31
N MET A 108 -23.45 -1.15 -3.89
CA MET A 108 -22.83 -0.44 -2.77
C MET A 108 -23.03 -1.18 -1.44
N ALA A 109 -24.19 -1.83 -1.22
CA ALA A 109 -24.44 -2.66 -0.05
C ALA A 109 -23.48 -3.84 0.02
N ALA A 110 -23.29 -4.56 -1.09
CA ALA A 110 -22.30 -5.64 -1.15
C ALA A 110 -20.89 -5.13 -0.82
N TYR A 111 -20.49 -3.98 -1.39
CA TYR A 111 -19.21 -3.37 -1.08
C TYR A 111 -19.08 -2.98 0.41
N ALA A 112 -20.09 -2.34 0.99
CA ALA A 112 -20.11 -1.92 2.40
C ALA A 112 -19.99 -3.10 3.37
N LEU A 113 -20.75 -4.19 3.14
CA LEU A 113 -20.66 -5.42 3.91
C LEU A 113 -19.25 -6.03 3.84
N GLY A 114 -18.63 -6.01 2.66
CA GLY A 114 -17.23 -6.41 2.50
C GLY A 114 -16.25 -5.53 3.28
N GLN A 115 -16.49 -4.21 3.34
CA GLN A 115 -15.64 -3.29 4.11
C GLN A 115 -15.77 -3.47 5.64
N MET A 116 -16.97 -3.79 6.12
CA MET A 116 -17.24 -4.14 7.50
C MET A 116 -16.57 -5.45 7.92
N GLY A 117 -16.39 -6.39 6.98
CA GLY A 117 -15.63 -7.63 7.20
C GLY A 117 -16.29 -8.63 8.16
N ASN A 118 -17.59 -8.48 8.42
CA ASN A 118 -18.34 -9.39 9.31
C ASN A 118 -18.67 -10.71 8.58
N GLN A 119 -18.25 -11.84 9.14
CA GLN A 119 -18.50 -13.17 8.55
C GLN A 119 -19.99 -13.52 8.43
N GLY A 120 -20.85 -12.95 9.28
CA GLY A 120 -22.31 -13.12 9.17
C GLY A 120 -22.91 -12.61 7.86
N ALA A 121 -22.17 -11.79 7.08
CA ALA A 121 -22.59 -11.35 5.76
C ALA A 121 -22.37 -12.39 4.65
N GLU A 122 -21.62 -13.47 4.89
CA GLU A 122 -21.26 -14.48 3.87
C GLU A 122 -22.49 -15.11 3.21
N GLU A 123 -23.38 -15.73 3.99
CA GLU A 123 -24.56 -16.40 3.46
C GLU A 123 -25.52 -15.39 2.77
N PRO A 124 -25.85 -14.22 3.35
CA PRO A 124 -26.63 -13.19 2.65
C PRO A 124 -26.01 -12.75 1.31
N LEU A 125 -24.68 -12.58 1.24
CA LEU A 125 -24.00 -12.19 0.01
C LEU A 125 -24.09 -13.29 -1.06
N ILE A 126 -23.90 -14.55 -0.68
CA ILE A 126 -24.05 -15.70 -1.58
C ILE A 126 -25.50 -15.76 -2.10
N ASN A 127 -26.50 -15.61 -1.23
CA ASN A 127 -27.91 -15.62 -1.60
C ASN A 127 -28.32 -14.42 -2.48
N ALA A 128 -27.60 -13.30 -2.39
CA ALA A 128 -27.81 -12.12 -3.22
C ALA A 128 -27.20 -12.25 -4.64
N PHE A 129 -26.30 -13.21 -4.86
CA PHE A 129 -25.70 -13.43 -6.17
C PHE A 129 -26.74 -13.83 -7.22
N ARG A 130 -26.68 -13.24 -8.42
CA ARG A 130 -27.64 -13.49 -9.52
C ARG A 130 -26.96 -14.22 -10.65
N ALA A 131 -27.10 -15.55 -10.67
CA ALA A 131 -26.46 -16.40 -11.68
C ALA A 131 -27.12 -16.31 -13.07
N ASP A 132 -28.42 -16.02 -13.13
CA ASP A 132 -29.17 -15.82 -14.38
C ASP A 132 -29.32 -14.31 -14.64
N ASP A 133 -28.37 -13.74 -15.38
CA ASP A 133 -28.31 -12.31 -15.73
C ASP A 133 -27.95 -12.13 -17.21
N ALA A 134 -28.79 -12.67 -18.09
CA ALA A 134 -28.58 -12.63 -19.54
C ALA A 134 -28.39 -11.22 -20.11
N GLU A 135 -28.93 -10.20 -19.43
CA GLU A 135 -28.84 -8.78 -19.82
C GLU A 135 -27.67 -8.04 -19.14
N GLY A 136 -26.94 -8.70 -18.22
CA GLY A 136 -25.79 -8.11 -17.51
C GLY A 136 -26.16 -6.98 -16.55
N ASN A 137 -27.42 -6.91 -16.12
CA ASN A 137 -27.96 -5.85 -15.28
C ASN A 137 -27.36 -5.85 -13.87
N TYR A 138 -26.95 -7.02 -13.38
CA TYR A 138 -26.42 -7.28 -12.05
C TYR A 138 -24.91 -7.54 -12.05
N ASN A 139 -24.22 -7.44 -13.18
CA ASN A 139 -22.77 -7.66 -13.26
C ASN A 139 -21.96 -6.82 -12.26
N LEU A 140 -22.37 -5.56 -12.01
CA LEU A 140 -21.73 -4.73 -11.00
C LEU A 140 -21.96 -5.29 -9.59
N LEU A 141 -23.21 -5.59 -9.22
CA LEU A 141 -23.57 -6.21 -7.94
C LEU A 141 -22.80 -7.52 -7.72
N ASN A 142 -22.87 -8.45 -8.69
CA ASN A 142 -22.17 -9.73 -8.63
C ASN A 142 -20.66 -9.55 -8.46
N SER A 143 -20.05 -8.61 -9.20
CA SER A 143 -18.63 -8.28 -9.02
C SER A 143 -18.30 -7.82 -7.60
N ARG A 144 -19.16 -6.97 -7.00
CA ARG A 144 -19.02 -6.50 -5.61
C ARG A 144 -19.23 -7.60 -4.59
N ILE A 145 -20.19 -8.50 -4.81
CA ILE A 145 -20.42 -9.68 -3.97
C ILE A 145 -19.16 -10.55 -3.94
N LEU A 146 -18.57 -10.85 -5.10
CA LEU A 146 -17.36 -11.69 -5.18
C LEU A 146 -16.17 -11.05 -4.43
N GLU A 147 -15.99 -9.73 -4.55
CA GLU A 147 -14.95 -9.02 -3.77
C GLU A 147 -15.28 -9.03 -2.26
N ALA A 148 -16.54 -8.80 -1.88
CA ALA A 148 -16.98 -8.76 -0.49
C ALA A 148 -16.81 -10.11 0.22
N ILE A 149 -17.17 -11.21 -0.46
CA ILE A 149 -16.92 -12.57 0.02
C ILE A 149 -15.44 -12.78 0.30
N GLY A 150 -14.53 -12.25 -0.53
CA GLY A 150 -13.10 -12.30 -0.25
C GLY A 150 -12.67 -11.62 1.05
N LYS A 151 -13.38 -10.56 1.46
CA LYS A 151 -13.08 -9.79 2.67
C LYS A 151 -13.67 -10.40 3.94
N CYS A 152 -14.86 -11.00 3.87
CA CYS A 152 -15.59 -11.47 5.06
C CYS A 152 -15.80 -12.99 5.12
N GLY A 153 -15.73 -13.71 4.00
CA GLY A 153 -16.07 -15.13 3.92
C GLY A 153 -15.02 -16.06 4.55
N GLY A 154 -15.42 -17.31 4.76
CA GLY A 154 -14.60 -18.42 5.26
C GLY A 154 -13.98 -19.28 4.16
N GLU A 155 -13.43 -20.44 4.57
CA GLU A 155 -12.73 -21.38 3.67
C GLU A 155 -13.65 -21.99 2.60
N ASP A 156 -14.90 -22.33 2.95
CA ASP A 156 -15.87 -22.89 2.01
C ASP A 156 -16.17 -21.91 0.87
N ALA A 157 -16.36 -20.63 1.20
CA ALA A 157 -16.56 -19.59 0.21
C ALA A 157 -15.32 -19.37 -0.69
N LEU A 158 -14.10 -19.48 -0.13
CA LEU A 158 -12.88 -19.47 -0.93
C LEU A 158 -12.83 -20.65 -1.90
N GLN A 159 -13.21 -21.85 -1.47
CA GLN A 159 -13.23 -23.03 -2.33
C GLN A 159 -14.23 -22.87 -3.49
N LEU A 160 -15.44 -22.39 -3.19
CA LEU A 160 -16.45 -22.08 -4.21
C LEU A 160 -15.93 -21.03 -5.21
N LEU A 161 -15.38 -19.92 -4.71
CA LEU A 161 -14.87 -18.84 -5.56
C LEU A 161 -13.72 -19.28 -6.46
N SER A 162 -12.87 -20.16 -5.94
CA SER A 162 -11.67 -20.68 -6.62
C SER A 162 -11.97 -21.63 -7.77
N THR A 163 -13.14 -22.29 -7.74
CA THR A 163 -13.54 -23.36 -8.67
C THR A 163 -14.49 -22.88 -9.77
N ILE A 164 -14.85 -21.60 -9.80
CA ILE A 164 -15.64 -21.02 -10.89
C ILE A 164 -14.76 -20.91 -12.14
N GLU A 165 -15.07 -21.71 -13.16
CA GLU A 165 -14.38 -21.75 -14.47
C GLU A 165 -15.28 -21.29 -15.63
N THR A 166 -16.54 -20.95 -15.35
CA THR A 166 -17.55 -20.65 -16.38
C THR A 166 -17.42 -19.26 -16.99
N TYR A 167 -16.65 -18.35 -16.40
CA TYR A 167 -16.48 -17.00 -16.90
C TYR A 167 -15.62 -16.96 -18.16
N LEU A 168 -16.16 -16.35 -19.21
CA LEU A 168 -15.46 -16.11 -20.46
C LEU A 168 -14.59 -14.86 -20.35
N PRO A 169 -13.54 -14.71 -21.18
CA PRO A 169 -12.72 -13.50 -21.20
C PRO A 169 -13.50 -12.19 -21.45
N SER A 170 -14.70 -12.28 -22.03
CA SER A 170 -15.63 -11.15 -22.20
C SER A 170 -16.29 -10.68 -20.89
N ASP A 171 -16.37 -11.54 -19.87
CA ASP A 171 -17.12 -11.31 -18.63
C ASP A 171 -16.32 -10.45 -17.63
N THR A 172 -15.89 -9.28 -18.10
CA THR A 172 -14.84 -8.47 -17.47
C THR A 172 -15.14 -8.13 -16.01
N LEU A 173 -16.38 -7.78 -15.67
CA LEU A 173 -16.77 -7.44 -14.29
C LEU A 173 -16.77 -8.67 -13.36
N LEU A 174 -17.24 -9.82 -13.83
CA LEU A 174 -17.28 -11.05 -13.05
C LEU A 174 -15.86 -11.59 -12.81
N LEU A 175 -15.01 -11.59 -13.84
CA LEU A 175 -13.59 -11.92 -13.74
C LEU A 175 -12.86 -11.00 -12.76
N LYS A 176 -13.14 -9.68 -12.81
CA LYS A 176 -12.58 -8.71 -11.86
C LYS A 176 -13.05 -8.99 -10.43
N GLY A 177 -14.34 -9.28 -10.24
CA GLY A 177 -14.89 -9.60 -8.92
C GLY A 177 -14.26 -10.86 -8.34
N GLN A 178 -14.19 -11.93 -9.12
CA GLN A 178 -13.59 -13.20 -8.71
C GLN A 178 -12.10 -13.04 -8.35
N THR A 179 -11.33 -12.40 -9.23
CA THR A 179 -9.90 -12.18 -8.97
C THR A 179 -9.66 -11.31 -7.74
N LYS A 180 -10.46 -10.26 -7.54
CA LYS A 180 -10.39 -9.47 -6.30
C LYS A 180 -10.76 -10.27 -5.07
N GLY A 181 -11.82 -11.07 -5.13
CA GLY A 181 -12.25 -11.92 -4.00
C GLY A 181 -11.16 -12.90 -3.58
N ILE A 182 -10.59 -13.66 -4.53
CA ILE A 182 -9.47 -14.59 -4.27
C ILE A 182 -8.24 -13.81 -3.76
N TYR A 183 -8.00 -12.60 -4.27
CA TYR A 183 -6.92 -11.74 -3.77
C TYR A 183 -7.12 -11.27 -2.34
N GLN A 184 -8.33 -10.89 -1.95
CA GLN A 184 -8.65 -10.49 -0.58
C GLN A 184 -8.48 -11.66 0.40
N PHE A 185 -8.84 -12.89 0.01
CA PHE A 185 -8.51 -14.09 0.80
C PHE A 185 -7.00 -14.25 1.01
N ALA A 186 -6.17 -14.07 -0.03
CA ALA A 186 -4.73 -14.14 0.13
C ALA A 186 -4.16 -13.05 1.05
N LEU A 187 -4.75 -11.84 1.05
CA LEU A 187 -4.37 -10.78 1.99
C LEU A 187 -4.73 -11.13 3.45
N ARG A 188 -5.68 -12.05 3.65
CA ARG A 188 -6.04 -12.66 4.93
C ARG A 188 -5.28 -13.96 5.22
N ARG A 189 -4.26 -14.29 4.43
CA ARG A 189 -3.45 -15.52 4.50
C ARG A 189 -4.24 -16.81 4.26
N MET A 190 -5.29 -16.74 3.44
CA MET A 190 -6.09 -17.89 3.02
C MET A 190 -5.87 -18.14 1.52
N THR A 191 -5.45 -19.34 1.15
CA THR A 191 -5.16 -19.71 -0.25
C THR A 191 -5.53 -21.16 -0.53
N THR A 192 -5.96 -21.44 -1.76
CA THR A 192 -6.20 -22.81 -2.28
C THR A 192 -5.35 -23.06 -3.53
N SER A 193 -5.15 -24.34 -3.85
CA SER A 193 -4.40 -24.73 -5.05
C SER A 193 -5.16 -24.36 -6.34
N GLU A 194 -6.48 -24.48 -6.29
CA GLU A 194 -7.44 -24.13 -7.32
C GLU A 194 -7.42 -22.61 -7.54
N GLY A 195 -7.47 -21.81 -6.48
CA GLY A 195 -7.41 -20.35 -6.58
C GLY A 195 -6.08 -19.88 -7.19
N THR A 196 -4.97 -20.54 -6.82
CA THR A 196 -3.66 -20.29 -7.43
C THR A 196 -3.65 -20.66 -8.91
N SER A 197 -4.18 -21.82 -9.27
CA SER A 197 -4.29 -22.28 -10.67
C SER A 197 -5.11 -21.30 -11.51
N THR A 198 -6.27 -20.88 -11.01
CA THR A 198 -7.14 -19.89 -11.64
C THR A 198 -6.41 -18.57 -11.91
N MET A 199 -5.67 -18.06 -10.92
CA MET A 199 -4.87 -16.84 -11.08
C MET A 199 -3.75 -17.00 -12.11
N VAL A 200 -3.05 -18.15 -12.12
CA VAL A 200 -2.04 -18.44 -13.15
C VAL A 200 -2.67 -18.51 -14.55
N ASN A 201 -3.83 -19.15 -14.68
CA ASN A 201 -4.55 -19.24 -15.95
C ASN A 201 -4.90 -17.84 -16.47
N TYR A 202 -5.53 -17.00 -15.64
CA TYR A 202 -5.88 -15.63 -16.03
C TYR A 202 -4.69 -14.80 -16.45
N LEU A 203 -3.53 -14.98 -15.81
CA LEU A 203 -2.31 -14.27 -16.16
C LEU A 203 -1.67 -14.74 -17.47
N THR A 204 -1.65 -16.06 -17.70
CA THR A 204 -0.80 -16.70 -18.71
C THR A 204 -1.53 -17.09 -20.00
N SER A 205 -2.86 -17.22 -19.94
CA SER A 205 -3.72 -17.50 -21.10
C SER A 205 -4.05 -16.22 -21.87
N ARG A 206 -4.33 -16.37 -23.17
CA ARG A 206 -4.66 -15.25 -24.06
C ARG A 206 -6.11 -14.82 -23.89
N GLY A 207 -6.37 -13.54 -24.13
CA GLY A 207 -7.74 -13.00 -24.22
C GLY A 207 -8.27 -12.39 -22.91
N PHE A 208 -7.65 -12.66 -21.76
CA PHE A 208 -8.10 -12.08 -20.49
C PHE A 208 -7.80 -10.57 -20.40
N PRO A 209 -8.71 -9.76 -19.79
CA PRO A 209 -8.52 -8.32 -19.65
C PRO A 209 -7.26 -7.93 -18.87
N ALA A 210 -6.62 -6.81 -19.24
CA ALA A 210 -5.36 -6.37 -18.62
C ALA A 210 -5.46 -6.20 -17.09
N GLU A 211 -6.56 -5.64 -16.59
CA GLU A 211 -6.76 -5.45 -15.15
C GLU A 211 -6.86 -6.79 -14.40
N VAL A 212 -7.54 -7.80 -14.98
CA VAL A 212 -7.64 -9.16 -14.41
C VAL A 212 -6.26 -9.80 -14.32
N ARG A 213 -5.46 -9.69 -15.39
CA ARG A 213 -4.06 -10.17 -15.42
C ARG A 213 -3.20 -9.47 -14.37
N LEU A 214 -3.38 -8.16 -14.18
CA LEU A 214 -2.64 -7.39 -13.20
C LEU A 214 -2.99 -7.80 -11.76
N ILE A 215 -4.28 -7.99 -11.45
CA ILE A 215 -4.73 -8.48 -10.14
C ILE A 215 -4.14 -9.87 -9.88
N ALA A 216 -4.21 -10.76 -10.87
CA ALA A 216 -3.64 -12.10 -10.76
C ALA A 216 -2.12 -12.09 -10.52
N ALA A 217 -1.36 -11.25 -11.22
CA ALA A 217 0.07 -11.09 -10.98
C ALA A 217 0.36 -10.58 -9.55
N ASN A 218 -0.44 -9.63 -9.05
CA ASN A 218 -0.31 -9.10 -7.68
C ASN A 218 -0.71 -10.13 -6.60
N TYR A 219 -1.71 -10.98 -6.88
CA TYR A 219 -2.02 -12.14 -6.06
C TYR A 219 -0.79 -13.06 -5.93
N LEU A 220 -0.21 -13.47 -7.06
CA LEU A 220 0.95 -14.36 -7.08
C LEU A 220 2.15 -13.76 -6.34
N ALA A 221 2.32 -12.43 -6.39
CA ALA A 221 3.36 -11.73 -5.64
C ALA A 221 3.13 -11.80 -4.11
N ARG A 222 1.88 -11.59 -3.66
CA ARG A 222 1.55 -11.37 -2.24
C ARG A 222 1.17 -12.62 -1.46
N ALA A 223 0.54 -13.61 -2.10
CA ALA A 223 0.11 -14.84 -1.43
C ALA A 223 1.34 -15.60 -0.88
N THR A 224 1.41 -15.83 0.43
CA THR A 224 2.62 -16.39 1.08
C THR A 224 2.78 -17.89 0.86
N ASP A 225 1.67 -18.63 0.89
CA ASP A 225 1.65 -20.09 1.02
C ASP A 225 1.22 -20.80 -0.27
N ILE A 226 1.78 -20.38 -1.41
CA ILE A 226 1.50 -20.94 -2.73
C ILE A 226 2.76 -21.62 -3.32
N ASP A 227 2.54 -22.68 -4.09
CA ASP A 227 3.60 -23.35 -4.86
C ASP A 227 3.46 -23.04 -6.35
N LEU A 228 4.51 -22.44 -6.93
CA LEU A 228 4.55 -22.11 -8.36
C LEU A 228 5.50 -23.00 -9.17
N SER A 229 6.01 -24.08 -8.57
CA SER A 229 7.01 -24.97 -9.20
C SER A 229 6.54 -25.53 -10.54
N SER A 230 5.28 -25.98 -10.61
CA SER A 230 4.67 -26.49 -11.85
C SER A 230 4.41 -25.42 -12.92
N TYR A 231 4.49 -24.14 -12.55
CA TYR A 231 4.20 -23.01 -13.44
C TYR A 231 5.46 -22.23 -13.86
N ALA A 232 6.66 -22.70 -13.48
CA ALA A 232 7.92 -22.00 -13.73
C ALA A 232 8.13 -21.60 -15.20
N TYR A 233 7.79 -22.49 -16.15
CA TYR A 233 7.91 -22.20 -17.59
C TYR A 233 6.93 -21.10 -18.03
N ASN A 234 5.66 -21.21 -17.64
CA ASN A 234 4.62 -20.26 -18.03
C ASN A 234 4.90 -18.87 -17.46
N ILE A 235 5.27 -18.79 -16.19
CA ILE A 235 5.66 -17.55 -15.51
C ILE A 235 6.90 -16.95 -16.15
N GLY A 236 7.94 -17.75 -16.38
CA GLY A 236 9.18 -17.29 -17.03
C GLY A 236 8.92 -16.68 -18.41
N ARG A 237 8.05 -17.30 -19.22
CA ARG A 237 7.66 -16.75 -20.53
C ARG A 237 6.99 -15.37 -20.42
N ILE A 238 6.10 -15.18 -19.44
CA ILE A 238 5.44 -13.86 -19.24
C ILE A 238 6.46 -12.83 -18.74
N MET A 239 7.35 -13.20 -17.82
CA MET A 239 8.43 -12.33 -17.35
C MET A 239 9.32 -11.83 -18.51
N GLU A 240 9.64 -12.69 -19.47
CA GLU A 240 10.48 -12.34 -20.62
C GLU A 240 9.79 -11.46 -21.67
N SER A 241 8.48 -11.63 -21.88
CA SER A 241 7.81 -11.15 -23.09
C SER A 241 6.65 -10.19 -22.88
N ASP A 242 6.13 -10.06 -21.65
CA ASP A 242 5.01 -9.16 -21.40
C ASP A 242 5.45 -7.69 -21.54
N ARG A 243 4.62 -6.90 -22.21
CA ARG A 243 4.88 -5.48 -22.44
C ARG A 243 4.58 -4.62 -21.22
N ASP A 244 3.66 -5.06 -20.36
CA ASP A 244 3.26 -4.32 -19.18
C ASP A 244 4.31 -4.49 -18.04
N PRO A 245 5.05 -3.40 -17.68
CA PRO A 245 6.02 -3.48 -16.60
C PRO A 245 5.37 -3.80 -15.25
N TYR A 246 4.09 -3.47 -15.02
CA TYR A 246 3.39 -3.78 -13.78
C TYR A 246 3.19 -5.28 -13.58
N ILE A 247 2.95 -6.02 -14.68
CA ILE A 247 2.91 -7.49 -14.64
C ILE A 247 4.32 -8.04 -14.40
N ARG A 248 5.33 -7.58 -15.14
CA ARG A 248 6.71 -8.07 -14.98
C ARG A 248 7.25 -7.84 -13.57
N MET A 249 7.00 -6.68 -12.98
CA MET A 249 7.47 -6.35 -11.62
C MET A 249 6.74 -7.15 -10.53
N ALA A 250 5.45 -7.47 -10.71
CA ALA A 250 4.71 -8.32 -9.78
C ALA A 250 5.21 -9.77 -9.89
N LEU A 251 5.41 -10.26 -11.12
CA LEU A 251 6.00 -11.58 -11.35
C LEU A 251 7.42 -11.70 -10.84
N ALA A 252 8.23 -10.64 -10.86
CA ALA A 252 9.56 -10.66 -10.28
C ALA A 252 9.56 -10.98 -8.76
N LEU A 253 8.50 -10.58 -8.04
CA LEU A 253 8.29 -10.92 -6.63
C LEU A 253 7.63 -12.29 -6.43
N ALA A 254 6.84 -12.78 -7.39
CA ALA A 254 6.19 -14.09 -7.35
C ALA A 254 7.15 -15.24 -7.73
N ALA A 255 8.02 -14.98 -8.69
CA ALA A 255 9.00 -15.89 -9.29
C ALA A 255 9.79 -16.77 -8.31
N PRO A 256 10.24 -16.28 -7.13
CA PRO A 256 10.96 -17.10 -6.16
C PRO A 256 10.19 -18.36 -5.73
N LYS A 257 8.85 -18.29 -5.71
CA LYS A 257 7.96 -19.40 -5.32
C LYS A 257 7.94 -20.53 -6.36
N ALA A 258 8.49 -20.31 -7.55
CA ALA A 258 8.64 -21.33 -8.58
C ALA A 258 9.91 -22.19 -8.42
N LYS A 259 10.83 -21.83 -7.50
CA LYS A 259 12.01 -22.63 -7.12
C LYS A 259 12.83 -23.15 -8.32
N SER A 260 12.93 -22.36 -9.39
CA SER A 260 13.53 -22.76 -10.66
C SER A 260 14.80 -21.97 -10.97
N GLU A 261 15.88 -22.65 -11.33
CA GLU A 261 17.14 -22.01 -11.73
C GLU A 261 16.97 -21.17 -13.01
N ARG A 262 16.12 -21.62 -13.94
CA ARG A 262 15.76 -20.81 -15.11
C ARG A 262 15.17 -19.47 -14.70
N VAL A 263 14.23 -19.48 -13.75
CA VAL A 263 13.59 -18.25 -13.26
C VAL A 263 14.60 -17.36 -12.54
N ARG A 264 15.56 -17.94 -11.80
CA ARG A 264 16.68 -17.18 -11.21
C ARG A 264 17.51 -16.47 -12.27
N GLN A 265 17.89 -17.14 -13.34
CA GLN A 265 18.65 -16.53 -14.45
C GLN A 265 17.87 -15.38 -15.09
N LEU A 266 16.55 -15.54 -15.25
CA LEU A 266 15.69 -14.47 -15.76
C LEU A 266 15.65 -13.26 -14.83
N LEU A 267 15.53 -13.48 -13.51
CA LEU A 267 15.59 -12.38 -12.54
C LEU A 267 16.94 -11.66 -12.57
N SER A 268 18.06 -12.39 -12.67
CA SER A 268 19.39 -11.80 -12.81
C SER A 268 19.50 -10.93 -14.05
N LYS A 269 18.98 -11.41 -15.19
CA LYS A 269 18.94 -10.64 -16.43
C LYS A 269 18.06 -9.39 -16.28
N MET A 270 16.83 -9.55 -15.78
CA MET A 270 15.88 -8.44 -15.57
C MET A 270 16.42 -7.39 -14.62
N ALA A 271 17.15 -7.78 -13.57
CA ALA A 271 17.75 -6.88 -12.60
C ALA A 271 18.77 -5.91 -13.21
N ILE A 272 19.39 -6.28 -14.33
CA ILE A 272 20.42 -5.49 -15.02
C ILE A 272 19.85 -4.82 -16.27
N GLU A 273 19.04 -5.53 -17.05
CA GLU A 273 18.70 -5.16 -18.44
C GLU A 273 17.27 -4.64 -18.64
N ASP A 274 16.33 -4.81 -17.70
CA ASP A 274 14.94 -4.35 -17.93
C ASP A 274 14.91 -2.82 -18.01
N ASN A 275 14.17 -2.29 -19.00
CA ASN A 275 14.06 -0.85 -19.22
C ASN A 275 13.38 -0.12 -18.05
N ASP A 276 12.47 -0.79 -17.33
CA ASP A 276 11.76 -0.19 -16.21
C ASP A 276 12.49 -0.46 -14.89
N TYR A 277 12.94 0.63 -14.23
CA TYR A 277 13.69 0.54 -12.97
C TYR A 277 12.93 -0.20 -11.87
N ARG A 278 11.59 -0.16 -11.88
CA ARG A 278 10.73 -0.84 -10.91
C ARG A 278 10.79 -2.34 -11.06
N VAL A 279 10.87 -2.81 -12.31
CA VAL A 279 11.09 -4.22 -12.62
C VAL A 279 12.48 -4.63 -12.12
N ARG A 280 13.51 -3.82 -12.37
CA ARG A 280 14.87 -4.08 -11.85
C ARG A 280 14.91 -4.16 -10.32
N VAL A 281 14.30 -3.20 -9.62
CA VAL A 281 14.16 -3.20 -8.15
C VAL A 281 13.50 -4.50 -7.64
N ASN A 282 12.39 -4.91 -8.25
CA ASN A 282 11.70 -6.12 -7.81
C ASN A 282 12.41 -7.41 -8.23
N ALA A 283 13.17 -7.41 -9.32
CA ALA A 283 14.02 -8.54 -9.71
C ALA A 283 15.14 -8.77 -8.69
N LEU A 284 15.78 -7.71 -8.20
CA LEU A 284 16.76 -7.77 -7.10
C LEU A 284 16.13 -8.33 -5.82
N ARG A 285 14.94 -7.85 -5.44
CA ARG A 285 14.18 -8.38 -4.29
C ARG A 285 13.80 -9.85 -4.48
N GLY A 286 13.38 -10.23 -5.69
CA GLY A 286 13.08 -11.61 -6.05
C GLY A 286 14.30 -12.52 -5.85
N LEU A 287 15.47 -12.11 -6.34
CA LEU A 287 16.72 -12.85 -6.14
C LEU A 287 17.07 -13.04 -4.67
N GLU A 288 16.89 -12.01 -3.83
CA GLU A 288 17.12 -12.12 -2.38
C GLU A 288 16.18 -13.14 -1.71
N LEU A 289 14.96 -13.32 -2.22
CA LEU A 289 14.01 -14.31 -1.72
C LEU A 289 14.35 -15.75 -2.15
N MET A 290 15.15 -15.94 -3.21
CA MET A 290 15.51 -17.26 -3.75
C MET A 290 16.71 -17.93 -3.05
N ARG A 291 17.11 -17.49 -1.86
CA ARG A 291 18.29 -18.02 -1.16
C ARG A 291 18.20 -19.55 -0.91
N PRO A 292 19.32 -20.29 -0.98
CA PRO A 292 20.70 -19.81 -1.15
C PRO A 292 21.09 -19.53 -2.61
N GLY A 293 22.05 -18.63 -2.84
CA GLY A 293 22.60 -18.32 -4.16
C GLY A 293 23.67 -17.23 -4.07
N ASN A 294 24.65 -17.24 -4.97
CA ASN A 294 25.64 -16.17 -5.08
C ASN A 294 25.03 -15.00 -5.86
N LEU A 295 24.85 -13.85 -5.19
CA LEU A 295 24.29 -12.64 -5.79
C LEU A 295 25.35 -11.55 -6.02
N ASN A 296 26.63 -11.82 -5.75
CA ASN A 296 27.67 -10.77 -5.74
C ASN A 296 27.80 -10.07 -7.08
N GLU A 297 27.88 -10.82 -8.18
CA GLU A 297 28.03 -10.24 -9.52
C GLU A 297 26.86 -9.30 -9.89
N VAL A 298 25.62 -9.80 -9.79
CA VAL A 298 24.42 -9.03 -10.12
C VAL A 298 24.25 -7.81 -9.20
N LEU A 299 24.51 -7.95 -7.90
CA LEU A 299 24.40 -6.84 -6.95
C LEU A 299 25.49 -5.79 -7.16
N MET A 300 26.74 -6.20 -7.37
CA MET A 300 27.85 -5.26 -7.63
C MET A 300 27.66 -4.51 -8.95
N ASN A 301 27.06 -5.14 -9.97
CA ASN A 301 26.67 -4.44 -11.19
C ASN A 301 25.55 -3.41 -10.91
N ALA A 302 24.46 -3.86 -10.26
CA ALA A 302 23.28 -3.03 -10.02
C ALA A 302 23.51 -1.88 -9.02
N VAL A 303 24.54 -1.92 -8.18
CA VAL A 303 24.95 -0.78 -7.32
C VAL A 303 25.26 0.47 -8.14
N PHE A 304 25.77 0.30 -9.36
CA PHE A 304 26.10 1.42 -10.25
C PHE A 304 24.99 1.74 -11.26
N ASP A 305 23.78 1.19 -11.06
CA ASP A 305 22.62 1.52 -11.89
C ASP A 305 22.36 3.03 -11.85
N PRO A 306 22.06 3.67 -12.99
CA PRO A 306 21.82 5.12 -13.05
C PRO A 306 20.58 5.54 -12.26
N HIS A 307 19.62 4.64 -12.04
CA HIS A 307 18.42 4.95 -11.28
C HIS A 307 18.68 4.78 -9.77
N PRO A 308 18.47 5.83 -8.94
CA PRO A 308 18.85 5.82 -7.52
C PRO A 308 18.16 4.69 -6.73
N SER A 309 16.90 4.39 -7.04
CA SER A 309 16.16 3.29 -6.40
C SER A 309 16.76 1.89 -6.66
N VAL A 310 17.32 1.63 -7.85
CA VAL A 310 17.94 0.33 -8.18
C VAL A 310 19.27 0.21 -7.45
N SER A 311 20.11 1.23 -7.60
CA SER A 311 21.39 1.38 -6.90
C SER A 311 21.24 1.18 -5.38
N LEU A 312 20.27 1.87 -4.77
CA LEU A 312 19.99 1.76 -3.33
C LEU A 312 19.53 0.35 -2.93
N THR A 313 18.64 -0.27 -3.72
CA THR A 313 18.13 -1.62 -3.47
C THR A 313 19.26 -2.64 -3.53
N ALA A 314 20.13 -2.55 -4.54
CA ALA A 314 21.29 -3.42 -4.70
C ALA A 314 22.29 -3.26 -3.54
N ALA A 315 22.62 -2.01 -3.16
CA ALA A 315 23.52 -1.74 -2.04
C ALA A 315 22.96 -2.24 -0.70
N SER A 316 21.66 -2.09 -0.46
CA SER A 316 21.00 -2.66 0.72
C SER A 316 21.03 -4.18 0.73
N ALA A 317 20.88 -4.83 -0.43
CA ALA A 317 20.98 -6.28 -0.56
C ALA A 317 22.41 -6.78 -0.27
N LEU A 318 23.46 -6.04 -0.67
CA LEU A 318 24.85 -6.41 -0.38
C LEU A 318 25.11 -6.60 1.12
N ILE A 319 24.46 -5.83 2.00
CA ILE A 319 24.65 -5.95 3.45
C ILE A 319 24.44 -7.38 3.96
N ARG A 320 23.54 -8.15 3.34
CA ARG A 320 23.23 -9.53 3.71
C ARG A 320 23.77 -10.59 2.75
N ASN A 321 24.37 -10.21 1.63
CA ASN A 321 24.75 -11.14 0.55
C ASN A 321 26.22 -11.03 0.12
N LEU A 322 26.93 -9.96 0.51
CA LEU A 322 28.31 -9.74 0.12
C LEU A 322 29.22 -10.80 0.75
N ASP A 323 30.00 -11.50 -0.08
CA ASP A 323 30.97 -12.48 0.41
C ASP A 323 32.20 -11.81 1.06
N GLU A 324 32.95 -12.60 1.84
CA GLU A 324 34.13 -12.14 2.57
C GLU A 324 35.22 -11.55 1.65
N HIS A 325 35.40 -12.14 0.46
CA HIS A 325 36.40 -11.71 -0.50
C HIS A 325 36.09 -10.30 -0.99
N ASN A 326 34.89 -10.08 -1.52
CA ASN A 326 34.45 -8.79 -2.04
C ASN A 326 34.32 -7.76 -0.91
N ALA A 327 33.88 -8.14 0.30
CA ALA A 327 33.82 -7.25 1.45
C ALA A 327 35.18 -6.64 1.83
N SER A 328 36.26 -7.34 1.53
CA SER A 328 37.63 -6.92 1.84
C SER A 328 38.16 -5.83 0.89
N PHE A 329 37.60 -5.68 -0.32
CA PHE A 329 38.16 -4.79 -1.37
C PHE A 329 37.14 -3.82 -1.99
N LEU A 330 35.84 -4.10 -1.91
CA LEU A 330 34.80 -3.29 -2.57
C LEU A 330 34.87 -1.82 -2.17
N HIS A 331 35.14 -1.53 -0.89
CA HIS A 331 35.21 -0.17 -0.35
C HIS A 331 36.38 0.67 -0.89
N GLU A 332 37.40 0.03 -1.47
CA GLU A 332 38.60 0.66 -2.03
C GLU A 332 38.41 1.04 -3.51
N GLN A 333 37.38 0.52 -4.18
CA GLN A 333 37.13 0.82 -5.58
C GLN A 333 36.85 2.32 -5.79
N GLU A 334 37.55 2.94 -6.74
CA GLU A 334 37.44 4.38 -7.02
C GLU A 334 36.00 4.81 -7.32
N ASN A 335 35.24 3.98 -8.02
CA ASN A 335 33.86 4.27 -8.40
C ASN A 335 32.91 4.42 -7.19
N ILE A 336 33.24 3.83 -6.02
CA ILE A 336 32.43 3.99 -4.80
C ILE A 336 32.40 5.45 -4.33
N SER A 337 33.46 6.21 -4.59
CA SER A 337 33.52 7.64 -4.24
C SER A 337 32.44 8.47 -4.97
N ARG A 338 32.03 8.04 -6.18
CA ARG A 338 31.06 8.72 -7.05
C ARG A 338 29.61 8.40 -6.72
N LEU A 339 29.34 7.39 -5.89
CA LEU A 339 27.99 7.04 -5.47
C LEU A 339 27.38 8.14 -4.59
N ASP A 340 26.06 8.32 -4.72
CA ASP A 340 25.24 9.09 -3.78
C ASP A 340 25.44 8.56 -2.35
N TYR A 341 25.34 9.46 -1.36
CA TYR A 341 25.64 9.14 0.03
C TYR A 341 24.82 7.96 0.59
N ARG A 342 23.57 7.78 0.16
CA ARG A 342 22.69 6.69 0.62
C ARG A 342 23.16 5.33 0.12
N THR A 343 23.52 5.25 -1.17
CA THR A 343 24.07 4.02 -1.76
C THR A 343 25.46 3.76 -1.18
N LYS A 344 26.31 4.79 -1.14
CA LYS A 344 27.68 4.72 -0.61
C LYS A 344 27.69 4.19 0.82
N SER A 345 26.80 4.70 1.68
CA SER A 345 26.74 4.26 3.08
C SER A 345 26.39 2.78 3.20
N ARG A 346 25.48 2.27 2.38
CA ARG A 346 25.09 0.84 2.35
C ARG A 346 26.20 -0.06 1.82
N VAL A 347 26.97 0.38 0.83
CA VAL A 347 28.15 -0.37 0.35
C VAL A 347 29.22 -0.44 1.43
N LEU A 348 29.49 0.67 2.12
CA LEU A 348 30.44 0.70 3.24
C LEU A 348 29.94 -0.14 4.42
N ALA A 349 28.65 -0.11 4.74
CA ALA A 349 28.00 -0.96 5.73
C ALA A 349 28.16 -2.45 5.38
N ALA A 350 27.94 -2.82 4.11
CA ALA A 350 28.10 -4.18 3.63
C ALA A 350 29.54 -4.67 3.77
N SER A 351 30.51 -3.80 3.48
CA SER A 351 31.93 -4.09 3.68
C SER A 351 32.22 -4.30 5.18
N LEU A 352 31.84 -3.35 6.05
CA LEU A 352 32.05 -3.47 7.50
C LEU A 352 31.42 -4.73 8.09
N LYS A 353 30.19 -5.05 7.71
CA LYS A 353 29.48 -6.22 8.22
C LYS A 353 30.16 -7.53 7.82
N ASN A 354 30.52 -7.68 6.55
CA ASN A 354 30.96 -8.98 5.99
C ASN A 354 32.49 -9.15 5.90
N MET A 355 33.29 -8.11 6.19
CA MET A 355 34.75 -8.19 6.15
C MET A 355 35.31 -9.14 7.23
N PRO A 356 36.26 -10.04 6.90
CA PRO A 356 36.85 -10.96 7.88
C PRO A 356 37.60 -10.25 9.01
N PHE A 357 37.65 -10.87 10.19
CA PHE A 357 38.21 -10.25 11.40
C PHE A 357 39.70 -9.89 11.30
N TYR A 358 40.46 -10.58 10.44
CA TYR A 358 41.89 -10.33 10.23
C TYR A 358 42.16 -9.12 9.32
N TYR A 359 41.14 -8.52 8.70
CA TYR A 359 41.21 -7.23 8.00
C TYR A 359 40.92 -6.04 8.94
N ALA A 360 41.37 -6.12 10.19
CA ALA A 360 41.10 -5.08 11.20
C ALA A 360 41.58 -3.68 10.79
N VAL A 361 42.69 -3.58 10.05
CA VAL A 361 43.21 -2.30 9.53
C VAL A 361 42.26 -1.71 8.49
N SER A 362 41.78 -2.51 7.54
CA SER A 362 40.82 -2.07 6.53
C SER A 362 39.49 -1.64 7.16
N ALA A 363 38.99 -2.41 8.13
CA ALA A 363 37.79 -2.03 8.91
C ALA A 363 37.99 -0.70 9.64
N ALA A 364 39.13 -0.50 10.30
CA ALA A 364 39.46 0.76 10.96
C ALA A 364 39.52 1.93 9.97
N ASN A 365 40.08 1.72 8.77
CA ASN A 365 40.13 2.74 7.71
C ASN A 365 38.73 3.13 7.23
N VAL A 366 37.83 2.15 7.03
CA VAL A 366 36.43 2.40 6.65
C VAL A 366 35.69 3.15 7.76
N ASN A 367 35.84 2.74 9.02
CA ASN A 367 35.24 3.43 10.17
C ASN A 367 35.73 4.88 10.28
N ASN A 368 37.04 5.12 10.17
CA ASN A 368 37.61 6.47 10.21
C ASN A 368 37.16 7.33 9.03
N ARG A 369 36.97 6.72 7.84
CA ARG A 369 36.40 7.42 6.68
C ARG A 369 34.95 7.82 6.93
N LEU A 370 34.13 6.93 7.47
CA LEU A 370 32.71 7.21 7.79
C LEU A 370 32.58 8.33 8.83
N LYS A 371 33.40 8.33 9.88
CA LYS A 371 33.42 9.42 10.88
C LYS A 371 33.78 10.77 10.28
N ARG A 372 34.80 10.82 9.40
CA ARG A 372 35.14 12.05 8.67
C ARG A 372 34.02 12.52 7.75
N LEU A 373 33.37 11.61 7.03
CA LEU A 373 32.22 11.94 6.19
C LEU A 373 31.08 12.51 7.03
N PHE A 374 30.79 11.91 8.19
CA PHE A 374 29.82 12.42 9.14
C PHE A 374 30.15 13.83 9.63
N GLU A 375 31.38 14.08 10.06
CA GLU A 375 31.84 15.39 10.54
C GLU A 375 31.79 16.47 9.45
N GLN A 376 31.93 16.09 8.18
CA GLN A 376 31.86 16.99 7.03
C GLN A 376 30.44 17.23 6.50
N SER A 377 29.45 16.47 6.98
CA SER A 377 28.08 16.53 6.46
C SER A 377 27.27 17.58 7.20
N GLU A 378 26.71 18.54 6.46
CA GLU A 378 25.79 19.54 7.01
C GLU A 378 24.33 19.04 6.99
N ASN A 379 23.99 18.13 6.08
CA ASN A 379 22.65 17.59 5.90
C ASN A 379 22.36 16.44 6.89
N GLN A 380 21.26 16.54 7.65
CA GLN A 380 20.85 15.51 8.62
C GLN A 380 20.56 14.14 7.97
N PHE A 381 20.03 14.10 6.75
CA PHE A 381 19.83 12.84 6.00
C PHE A 381 21.15 12.16 5.64
N GLU A 382 22.19 12.96 5.34
CA GLU A 382 23.51 12.42 5.03
C GLU A 382 24.23 11.95 6.29
N ARG A 383 24.16 12.73 7.38
CA ARG A 383 24.64 12.33 8.70
C ARG A 383 24.01 11.02 9.17
N GLU A 384 22.69 10.88 9.04
CA GLU A 384 21.94 9.64 9.33
C GLU A 384 22.48 8.46 8.53
N ALA A 385 22.73 8.64 7.23
CA ALA A 385 23.23 7.57 6.38
C ALA A 385 24.60 7.06 6.83
N TRP A 386 25.47 7.94 7.34
CA TRP A 386 26.77 7.53 7.88
C TRP A 386 26.66 6.82 9.23
N ILE A 387 25.75 7.25 10.11
CA ILE A 387 25.43 6.53 11.35
C ILE A 387 24.91 5.13 11.04
N PHE A 388 24.02 4.99 10.04
CA PHE A 388 23.56 3.68 9.56
C PHE A 388 24.74 2.77 9.16
N ALA A 389 25.74 3.29 8.45
CA ALA A 389 26.89 2.50 8.06
C ALA A 389 27.76 2.11 9.27
N LEU A 390 28.01 3.05 10.19
CA LEU A 390 28.76 2.82 11.41
C LEU A 390 28.09 1.78 12.32
N SER A 391 26.75 1.72 12.35
CA SER A 391 25.99 0.77 13.19
C SER A 391 26.12 -0.69 12.75
N HIS A 392 26.83 -0.97 11.66
CA HIS A 392 27.12 -2.32 11.19
C HIS A 392 28.47 -2.86 11.70
N ASP A 393 29.19 -2.07 12.52
CA ASP A 393 30.39 -2.48 13.23
C ASP A 393 30.30 -2.12 14.72
N PRO A 394 30.31 -3.10 15.65
CA PRO A 394 30.13 -2.84 17.08
C PRO A 394 31.18 -1.95 17.73
N ILE A 395 32.34 -1.75 17.10
CA ILE A 395 33.37 -0.83 17.61
C ILE A 395 32.86 0.63 17.70
N ASN A 396 31.81 0.97 16.96
CA ASN A 396 31.27 2.31 16.89
C ASN A 396 30.18 2.62 17.92
N LEU A 397 29.81 1.67 18.80
CA LEU A 397 28.69 1.88 19.75
C LEU A 397 28.83 3.17 20.56
N GLU A 398 29.98 3.41 21.20
CA GLU A 398 30.18 4.62 22.03
C GLU A 398 30.04 5.90 21.20
N TYR A 399 30.61 5.91 20.00
CA TYR A 399 30.52 7.05 19.09
C TYR A 399 29.06 7.31 18.69
N ILE A 400 28.29 6.27 18.36
CA ILE A 400 26.88 6.41 17.98
C ILE A 400 26.06 6.91 19.17
N LEU A 401 26.31 6.42 20.40
CA LEU A 401 25.62 6.89 21.60
C LEU A 401 25.97 8.35 21.94
N GLU A 402 27.20 8.78 21.70
CA GLU A 402 27.61 10.19 21.80
C GLU A 402 26.87 11.07 20.78
N GLN A 403 26.74 10.61 19.54
CA GLN A 403 25.96 11.35 18.53
C GLN A 403 24.46 11.36 18.85
N LEU A 404 23.93 10.29 19.44
CA LEU A 404 22.53 10.22 19.87
C LEU A 404 22.25 11.20 21.02
N SER A 405 23.13 11.27 22.02
CA SER A 405 22.93 12.14 23.19
C SER A 405 23.09 13.64 22.88
N THR A 406 23.79 13.96 21.79
CA THR A 406 24.01 15.34 21.32
C THR A 406 23.07 15.73 20.17
N ALA A 407 22.19 14.84 19.73
CA ALA A 407 21.24 15.11 18.65
C ALA A 407 20.20 16.14 19.10
N ASP A 408 20.11 17.24 18.36
CA ASP A 408 19.20 18.37 18.55
C ASP A 408 17.98 18.32 17.61
N ASP A 409 18.12 17.65 16.47
CA ASP A 409 17.07 17.41 15.49
C ASP A 409 16.32 16.09 15.75
N ALA A 410 14.98 16.16 15.73
CA ALA A 410 14.10 15.03 15.97
C ALA A 410 14.30 13.91 14.94
N PHE A 411 14.52 14.26 13.66
CA PHE A 411 14.78 13.29 12.62
C PHE A 411 16.08 12.53 12.86
N PHE A 412 17.17 13.24 13.14
CA PHE A 412 18.48 12.64 13.34
C PHE A 412 18.51 11.77 14.60
N TYR A 413 17.88 12.21 15.71
CA TYR A 413 17.76 11.40 16.92
C TYR A 413 17.00 10.09 16.64
N THR A 414 15.78 10.21 16.10
CA THR A 414 14.88 9.06 15.89
C THR A 414 15.52 8.00 14.99
N ASN A 415 16.17 8.43 13.90
CA ASN A 415 16.84 7.49 13.00
C ASN A 415 18.15 6.94 13.59
N THR A 416 18.90 7.72 14.37
CA THR A 416 20.09 7.21 15.08
C THR A 416 19.71 6.14 16.10
N LEU A 417 18.62 6.36 16.85
CA LEU A 417 18.04 5.37 17.77
C LEU A 417 17.64 4.09 17.02
N LEU A 418 16.98 4.22 15.86
CA LEU A 418 16.62 3.09 15.01
C LEU A 418 17.84 2.24 14.64
N HIS A 419 18.96 2.87 14.29
CA HIS A 419 20.17 2.16 13.87
C HIS A 419 20.87 1.39 14.97
N LEU A 420 20.57 1.66 16.25
CA LEU A 420 21.07 0.82 17.36
C LEU A 420 20.58 -0.63 17.25
N GLU A 421 19.44 -0.88 16.60
CA GLU A 421 18.91 -2.23 16.37
C GLU A 421 19.91 -3.13 15.60
N ASN A 422 20.68 -2.54 14.66
CA ASN A 422 21.69 -3.27 13.92
C ASN A 422 22.76 -3.87 14.84
N LEU A 423 23.11 -3.19 15.94
CA LEU A 423 24.10 -3.65 16.91
C LEU A 423 23.58 -4.78 17.81
N LEU A 424 22.27 -4.85 18.07
CA LEU A 424 21.63 -5.93 18.83
C LEU A 424 21.65 -7.27 18.07
N THR A 425 21.52 -7.21 16.75
CA THR A 425 21.36 -8.38 15.88
C THR A 425 22.68 -8.99 15.38
N ILE A 426 23.81 -8.32 15.60
CA ILE A 426 25.13 -8.86 15.24
C ILE A 426 25.47 -10.08 16.11
N SER A 427 25.46 -11.27 15.48
CA SER A 427 25.93 -12.51 16.08
C SER A 427 27.45 -12.67 15.88
N ARG A 428 28.16 -13.15 16.90
CA ARG A 428 29.63 -13.22 16.89
C ARG A 428 30.15 -14.18 15.81
N GLN A 429 30.87 -13.65 14.83
CA GLN A 429 31.90 -14.37 14.05
C GLN A 429 33.24 -13.61 13.99
N LYS A 430 33.39 -12.44 14.63
CA LYS A 430 34.63 -11.65 14.62
C LYS A 430 35.31 -11.63 16.00
N PRO A 431 36.34 -12.47 16.24
CA PRO A 431 37.08 -12.54 17.52
C PRO A 431 37.77 -11.23 17.93
N ALA A 432 38.04 -10.33 16.99
CA ALA A 432 38.90 -9.14 17.19
C ALA A 432 38.19 -7.90 17.76
N THR A 433 36.93 -8.01 18.19
CA THR A 433 36.19 -6.88 18.77
C THR A 433 36.16 -7.02 20.30
N ASN A 434 36.38 -5.94 21.06
CA ASN A 434 36.08 -5.85 22.51
C ASN A 434 34.55 -5.96 22.80
N PHE A 435 33.80 -6.64 21.93
CA PHE A 435 32.36 -6.74 21.93
C PHE A 435 31.88 -7.60 23.09
N ASN A 436 31.36 -6.97 24.13
CA ASN A 436 30.65 -7.63 25.21
C ASN A 436 29.14 -7.48 24.97
N ARG A 437 28.49 -8.57 24.53
CA ARG A 437 27.05 -8.57 24.21
C ARG A 437 26.18 -8.09 25.38
N GLY A 438 26.54 -8.41 26.62
CA GLY A 438 25.81 -7.96 27.80
C GLY A 438 25.91 -6.45 28.01
N VAL A 439 27.07 -5.85 27.73
CA VAL A 439 27.27 -4.39 27.81
C VAL A 439 26.50 -3.69 26.69
N VAL A 440 26.59 -4.19 25.46
CA VAL A 440 25.85 -3.64 24.30
C VAL A 440 24.35 -3.67 24.57
N LEU A 441 23.83 -4.82 24.99
CA LEU A 441 22.42 -4.99 25.30
C LEU A 441 21.96 -4.05 26.39
N ARG A 442 22.72 -3.90 27.48
CA ARG A 442 22.40 -2.98 28.57
C ARG A 442 22.35 -1.54 28.07
N LYS A 443 23.42 -1.05 27.44
CA LYS A 443 23.51 0.34 26.94
C LYS A 443 22.39 0.69 25.97
N ILE A 444 22.08 -0.21 25.04
CA ILE A 444 20.98 0.00 24.10
C ILE A 444 19.64 -0.01 24.86
N SER A 445 19.42 -0.95 25.78
CA SER A 445 18.19 -1.00 26.58
C SER A 445 17.99 0.24 27.44
N ASP A 446 19.06 0.81 28.00
CA ASP A 446 19.01 2.05 28.76
C ASP A 446 18.54 3.21 27.87
N ASN A 447 19.11 3.35 26.67
CA ASN A 447 18.69 4.39 25.71
C ASN A 447 17.26 4.18 25.17
N LEU A 448 16.83 2.93 25.01
CA LEU A 448 15.44 2.61 24.66
C LEU A 448 14.47 3.03 25.78
N ARG A 449 14.85 2.83 27.05
CA ARG A 449 14.08 3.30 28.20
C ARG A 449 13.97 4.81 28.23
N ASP A 450 15.09 5.51 28.03
CA ASP A 450 15.11 6.98 27.99
C ASP A 450 14.24 7.51 26.84
N ALA A 451 14.26 6.85 25.68
CA ALA A 451 13.40 7.19 24.56
C ALA A 451 11.90 6.99 24.87
N LEU A 452 11.53 5.92 25.59
CA LEU A 452 10.14 5.70 26.03
C LEU A 452 9.64 6.77 27.02
N LEU A 453 10.55 7.40 27.78
CA LEU A 453 10.23 8.45 28.76
C LEU A 453 10.27 9.87 28.19
N SER A 454 10.55 10.03 26.90
CA SER A 454 10.95 11.32 26.32
C SER A 454 9.81 12.24 25.88
N GLU A 455 8.55 11.85 26.08
CA GLU A 455 7.32 12.51 25.56
C GLU A 455 7.32 12.73 24.02
N ASP A 456 8.31 12.18 23.32
CA ASP A 456 8.50 12.35 21.89
C ASP A 456 7.96 11.14 21.13
N ALA A 457 6.92 11.37 20.32
CA ALA A 457 6.24 10.31 19.58
C ALA A 457 7.19 9.44 18.72
N GLY A 458 8.17 10.05 18.04
CA GLY A 458 9.11 9.31 17.20
C GLY A 458 10.04 8.42 18.02
N LYS A 459 10.56 8.94 19.13
CA LYS A 459 11.43 8.20 20.06
C LYS A 459 10.70 7.03 20.70
N ILE A 460 9.48 7.26 21.21
CA ILE A 460 8.67 6.24 21.85
C ILE A 460 8.36 5.13 20.85
N ILE A 461 7.83 5.48 19.67
CA ILE A 461 7.45 4.48 18.66
C ILE A 461 8.66 3.66 18.19
N VAL A 462 9.79 4.30 17.88
CA VAL A 462 11.01 3.57 17.49
C VAL A 462 11.49 2.65 18.60
N ALA A 463 11.52 3.12 19.85
CA ALA A 463 11.93 2.30 20.97
C ALA A 463 11.01 1.09 21.16
N SER A 464 9.68 1.31 21.12
CA SER A 464 8.69 0.23 21.21
C SER A 464 8.88 -0.82 20.13
N ASP A 465 9.10 -0.39 18.88
CA ASP A 465 9.29 -1.27 17.74
C ASP A 465 10.56 -2.11 17.82
N ILE A 466 11.68 -1.51 18.27
CA ILE A 466 12.94 -2.22 18.51
C ILE A 466 12.74 -3.27 19.61
N ILE A 467 12.06 -2.92 20.71
CA ILE A 467 11.79 -3.85 21.81
C ILE A 467 10.98 -5.04 21.32
N ARG A 468 9.92 -4.76 20.56
CA ARG A 468 9.01 -5.77 20.01
C ARG A 468 9.72 -6.75 19.08
N ARG A 469 10.43 -6.25 18.07
CA ARG A 469 11.16 -7.09 17.10
C ARG A 469 12.29 -7.90 17.73
N ASN A 470 12.86 -7.40 18.83
CA ASN A 470 13.97 -8.04 19.54
C ASN A 470 13.54 -8.57 20.92
N LYS A 471 12.26 -8.91 21.10
CA LYS A 471 11.67 -9.35 22.38
C LYS A 471 12.53 -10.40 23.08
N GLN A 472 12.99 -11.41 22.34
CA GLN A 472 13.83 -12.50 22.87
C GLN A 472 15.17 -12.04 23.47
N LEU A 473 15.68 -10.89 23.05
CA LEU A 473 16.92 -10.31 23.54
C LEU A 473 16.64 -9.32 24.67
N VAL A 474 15.74 -8.36 24.45
CA VAL A 474 15.62 -7.18 25.33
C VAL A 474 14.50 -7.26 26.36
N ALA A 475 13.50 -8.15 26.20
CA ALA A 475 12.37 -8.25 27.14
C ALA A 475 12.80 -8.38 28.61
N PRO A 476 13.89 -9.10 28.99
CA PRO A 476 14.33 -9.17 30.38
C PRO A 476 14.63 -7.80 31.03
N GLN A 477 14.86 -6.75 30.24
CA GLN A 477 15.06 -5.38 30.73
C GLN A 477 13.75 -4.60 30.88
N PHE A 478 12.64 -5.08 30.34
CA PHE A 478 11.34 -4.40 30.29
C PHE A 478 10.23 -5.27 30.93
N GLN A 479 10.42 -5.61 32.21
CA GLN A 479 9.51 -6.48 32.98
C GLN A 479 8.49 -5.74 33.84
N ASP A 480 8.70 -4.44 34.06
CA ASP A 480 7.80 -3.62 34.87
C ASP A 480 6.63 -3.15 34.00
N LYS A 481 5.43 -3.66 34.28
CA LYS A 481 4.21 -3.26 33.57
C LYS A 481 3.80 -1.82 33.91
N ALA A 482 3.92 -1.44 35.19
CA ALA A 482 3.49 -0.13 35.67
C ALA A 482 4.27 1.02 34.98
N PHE A 483 5.49 0.74 34.55
CA PHE A 483 6.28 1.63 33.70
C PHE A 483 5.55 2.03 32.42
N PHE A 484 4.93 1.08 31.70
CA PHE A 484 4.22 1.36 30.46
C PHE A 484 2.83 1.97 30.68
N GLU A 485 2.11 1.50 31.71
CA GLU A 485 0.81 2.05 32.10
C GLU A 485 0.92 3.55 32.42
N LYS A 486 1.97 3.94 33.15
CA LYS A 486 2.23 5.35 33.44
C LYS A 486 2.44 6.20 32.18
N ILE A 487 3.22 5.70 31.21
CA ILE A 487 3.44 6.43 29.95
C ILE A 487 2.10 6.59 29.22
N LEU A 488 1.27 5.55 29.16
CA LEU A 488 -0.05 5.61 28.53
C LEU A 488 -0.99 6.64 29.18
N GLU A 489 -0.95 6.78 30.51
CA GLU A 489 -1.77 7.75 31.26
C GLU A 489 -1.39 9.22 30.96
N GLU A 490 -0.16 9.47 30.53
CA GLU A 490 0.36 10.82 30.25
C GLU A 490 0.12 11.26 28.79
N LEU A 491 -0.28 10.35 27.89
CA LEU A 491 -0.49 10.65 26.47
C LEU A 491 -1.76 11.46 26.20
N SER A 492 -1.64 12.44 25.30
CA SER A 492 -2.74 13.26 24.79
C SER A 492 -3.32 12.66 23.49
N VAL A 493 -4.45 11.97 23.61
CA VAL A 493 -5.24 11.47 22.47
C VAL A 493 -6.22 12.57 22.00
N PRO A 494 -6.34 12.88 20.69
CA PRO A 494 -5.94 12.06 19.53
C PRO A 494 -4.56 12.33 18.95
N SER A 495 -3.87 13.42 19.34
CA SER A 495 -2.55 13.79 18.78
C SER A 495 -1.49 12.68 18.88
N GLU A 496 -1.56 11.88 19.94
CA GLU A 496 -0.60 10.81 20.23
C GLU A 496 -1.20 9.41 20.05
N ILE A 497 -2.30 9.27 19.29
CA ILE A 497 -2.96 7.97 19.06
C ILE A 497 -2.02 6.92 18.46
N GLN A 498 -1.09 7.34 17.60
CA GLN A 498 -0.08 6.44 17.04
C GLN A 498 0.83 5.86 18.13
N VAL A 499 1.23 6.69 19.10
CA VAL A 499 2.08 6.30 20.23
C VAL A 499 1.30 5.37 21.15
N TYR A 500 0.06 5.75 21.49
CA TYR A 500 -0.86 4.96 22.30
C TYR A 500 -1.03 3.55 21.73
N ASN A 501 -1.41 3.45 20.45
CA ASN A 501 -1.64 2.17 19.80
C ASN A 501 -0.39 1.29 19.78
N GLN A 502 0.78 1.88 19.53
CA GLN A 502 2.04 1.13 19.52
C GLN A 502 2.44 0.62 20.91
N LEU A 503 2.23 1.42 21.96
CA LEU A 503 2.49 1.00 23.33
C LEU A 503 1.55 -0.12 23.78
N VAL A 504 0.25 -0.03 23.45
CA VAL A 504 -0.71 -1.10 23.74
C VAL A 504 -0.33 -2.40 23.04
N ILE A 505 0.05 -2.36 21.75
CA ILE A 505 0.53 -3.54 21.02
C ILE A 505 1.77 -4.13 21.69
N LEU A 506 2.74 -3.28 22.06
CA LEU A 506 3.94 -3.73 22.75
C LEU A 506 3.61 -4.39 24.09
N MET A 507 2.73 -3.79 24.90
CA MET A 507 2.32 -4.32 26.20
C MET A 507 1.60 -5.67 26.04
N ASN A 508 0.64 -5.77 25.11
CA ASN A 508 -0.04 -7.03 24.82
C ASN A 508 0.98 -8.12 24.42
N GLU A 509 1.98 -7.78 23.62
CA GLU A 509 3.04 -8.72 23.26
C GLU A 509 3.97 -9.07 24.44
N LEU A 510 4.35 -8.12 25.30
CA LEU A 510 5.28 -8.36 26.42
C LEU A 510 4.62 -9.11 27.59
N PHE A 511 3.36 -8.81 27.89
CA PHE A 511 2.64 -9.25 29.08
C PHE A 511 1.47 -10.20 28.79
N GLU A 512 1.25 -10.56 27.52
CA GLU A 512 0.17 -11.47 27.06
C GLU A 512 -1.24 -10.96 27.40
N GLU A 513 -1.44 -9.64 27.25
CA GLU A 513 -2.72 -8.99 27.52
C GLU A 513 -3.60 -8.86 26.27
N GLY A 514 -4.90 -8.62 26.52
CA GLY A 514 -5.91 -8.34 25.51
C GLY A 514 -6.46 -6.91 25.60
N VAL A 515 -5.60 -5.93 25.92
CA VAL A 515 -6.05 -4.53 25.94
C VAL A 515 -6.43 -4.12 24.52
N GLU A 516 -7.68 -3.68 24.35
CA GLU A 516 -8.18 -3.22 23.05
C GLU A 516 -7.64 -1.83 22.72
N LEU A 517 -7.48 -1.56 21.43
CA LEU A 517 -7.10 -0.23 20.94
C LEU A 517 -8.26 0.74 21.12
N LEU A 518 -7.94 2.01 21.39
CA LEU A 518 -8.98 3.04 21.50
C LEU A 518 -9.66 3.27 20.14
N PRO A 519 -11.01 3.29 20.08
CA PRO A 519 -11.70 3.76 18.91
C PRO A 519 -11.54 5.29 18.80
N VAL A 520 -11.15 5.76 17.62
CA VAL A 520 -11.00 7.21 17.39
C VAL A 520 -12.35 7.78 16.97
N HIS A 521 -12.97 8.54 17.86
CA HIS A 521 -14.23 9.25 17.60
C HIS A 521 -14.07 10.77 17.47
N LEU A 522 -12.83 11.27 17.42
CA LEU A 522 -12.54 12.71 17.33
C LEU A 522 -12.16 13.09 15.90
N SER A 523 -13.17 13.40 15.09
CA SER A 523 -12.97 13.86 13.71
C SER A 523 -13.07 15.38 13.62
N LYS A 524 -12.14 16.00 12.88
CA LYS A 524 -12.26 17.38 12.42
C LYS A 524 -13.52 17.53 11.55
N PRO A 525 -14.40 18.53 11.80
CA PRO A 525 -15.55 18.79 10.94
C PRO A 525 -15.14 19.09 9.49
N ILE A 526 -16.00 18.74 8.53
CA ILE A 526 -15.80 19.07 7.12
C ILE A 526 -16.02 20.58 6.94
N ASP A 527 -15.07 21.25 6.29
CA ASP A 527 -15.21 22.67 5.95
C ASP A 527 -16.07 22.82 4.69
N TRP A 528 -17.38 22.84 4.89
CA TRP A 528 -18.34 22.97 3.78
C TRP A 528 -18.29 24.33 3.08
N GLU A 529 -17.87 25.40 3.77
CA GLU A 529 -17.72 26.72 3.17
C GLU A 529 -16.54 26.75 2.19
N LEU A 530 -15.41 26.14 2.57
CA LEU A 530 -14.31 25.88 1.64
C LEU A 530 -14.76 24.95 0.52
N TYR A 531 -15.40 23.82 0.83
CA TYR A 531 -15.87 22.85 -0.16
C TYR A 531 -16.70 23.50 -1.28
N LEU A 532 -17.69 24.31 -0.93
CA LEU A 532 -18.59 25.00 -1.87
C LEU A 532 -17.87 26.01 -2.79
N ARG A 533 -16.70 26.52 -2.39
CA ARG A 533 -15.90 27.46 -3.18
C ARG A 533 -14.91 26.77 -4.14
N LEU A 534 -14.65 25.48 -3.94
CA LEU A 534 -13.71 24.72 -4.77
C LEU A 534 -14.37 24.24 -6.07
N PRO A 535 -13.61 24.11 -7.18
CA PRO A 535 -14.10 23.42 -8.37
C PRO A 535 -14.31 21.93 -8.11
N ASP A 536 -15.05 21.24 -8.98
CA ASP A 536 -15.31 19.79 -8.88
C ASP A 536 -14.02 18.96 -8.79
N THR A 537 -13.00 19.39 -9.51
CA THR A 537 -11.64 18.85 -9.42
C THR A 537 -10.68 19.98 -9.08
N VAL A 538 -10.13 19.93 -7.86
CA VAL A 538 -9.06 20.85 -7.46
C VAL A 538 -7.77 20.39 -8.10
N ARG A 539 -7.02 21.31 -8.71
CA ARG A 539 -5.69 21.02 -9.23
C ARG A 539 -4.63 21.70 -8.40
N ILE A 540 -3.56 20.97 -8.10
CA ILE A 540 -2.42 21.49 -7.33
C ILE A 540 -1.11 21.24 -8.08
N ALA A 541 -0.14 22.13 -7.86
CA ALA A 541 1.24 21.94 -8.23
C ALA A 541 2.08 21.70 -6.98
N ILE A 542 2.83 20.60 -6.96
CA ILE A 542 3.83 20.28 -5.94
C ILE A 542 5.20 20.54 -6.57
N GLN A 543 5.80 21.67 -6.20
CA GLN A 543 7.15 22.03 -6.62
C GLN A 543 8.15 21.35 -5.67
N LEU A 544 8.78 20.28 -6.13
CA LEU A 544 9.87 19.60 -5.43
C LEU A 544 11.21 20.17 -5.92
N SER A 545 12.26 20.10 -5.12
CA SER A 545 13.61 20.50 -5.54
C SER A 545 14.15 19.71 -6.75
N GLY A 546 13.51 18.58 -7.09
CA GLY A 546 13.79 17.77 -8.28
C GLY A 546 12.87 18.04 -9.49
N GLY A 547 11.86 18.89 -9.38
CA GLY A 547 10.90 19.20 -10.44
C GLY A 547 9.45 19.34 -9.97
N GLU A 548 8.56 19.64 -10.92
CA GLU A 548 7.14 19.88 -10.66
C GLU A 548 6.29 18.61 -10.84
N VAL A 549 5.35 18.38 -9.92
CA VAL A 549 4.33 17.34 -10.01
C VAL A 549 2.95 17.97 -9.98
N LEU A 550 2.12 17.69 -10.98
CA LEU A 550 0.75 18.20 -11.07
C LEU A 550 -0.27 17.12 -10.74
N VAL A 551 -1.22 17.50 -9.89
CA VAL A 551 -2.16 16.58 -9.25
C VAL A 551 -3.59 17.08 -9.41
N ALA A 552 -4.50 16.15 -9.69
CA ALA A 552 -5.95 16.36 -9.71
C ALA A 552 -6.60 15.68 -8.50
N LEU A 553 -7.48 16.42 -7.82
CA LEU A 553 -8.16 16.02 -6.59
C LEU A 553 -9.69 16.17 -6.78
N PRO A 554 -10.39 15.10 -7.20
CA PRO A 554 -11.85 15.11 -7.27
C PRO A 554 -12.45 15.26 -5.87
N LYS A 555 -13.11 16.39 -5.58
CA LYS A 555 -13.56 16.72 -4.21
C LYS A 555 -14.79 15.93 -3.76
N GLU A 556 -15.64 15.52 -4.70
CA GLU A 556 -16.97 14.98 -4.39
C GLU A 556 -16.94 13.63 -3.68
N ALA A 557 -15.97 12.77 -4.02
CA ALA A 557 -15.87 11.45 -3.40
C ALA A 557 -15.26 11.47 -1.99
N ASN A 558 -14.44 12.49 -1.70
CA ASN A 558 -13.60 12.61 -0.49
C ASN A 558 -13.58 14.07 0.05
N PRO A 559 -14.73 14.66 0.40
CA PRO A 559 -14.82 16.06 0.82
C PRO A 559 -14.00 16.37 2.08
N ALA A 560 -13.95 15.49 3.08
CA ALA A 560 -13.20 15.75 4.32
C ALA A 560 -11.69 15.83 4.03
N THR A 561 -11.19 14.88 3.23
CA THR A 561 -9.77 14.80 2.87
C THR A 561 -9.33 15.96 1.99
N VAL A 562 -10.10 16.27 0.93
CA VAL A 562 -9.72 17.31 -0.03
C VAL A 562 -9.77 18.70 0.62
N THR A 563 -10.82 19.02 1.38
CA THR A 563 -10.89 20.31 2.09
C THR A 563 -9.79 20.45 3.13
N ASN A 564 -9.47 19.39 3.88
CA ASN A 564 -8.37 19.41 4.84
C ASN A 564 -7.01 19.66 4.16
N LEU A 565 -6.72 18.96 3.06
CA LEU A 565 -5.48 19.17 2.30
C LEU A 565 -5.40 20.59 1.74
N VAL A 566 -6.49 21.10 1.15
CA VAL A 566 -6.54 22.44 0.57
C VAL A 566 -6.34 23.52 1.64
N ALA A 567 -6.97 23.38 2.82
CA ALA A 567 -6.75 24.30 3.94
C ALA A 567 -5.26 24.34 4.34
N LEU A 568 -4.62 23.16 4.49
CA LEU A 568 -3.20 23.07 4.81
C LEU A 568 -2.29 23.68 3.72
N ILE A 569 -2.66 23.55 2.44
CA ILE A 569 -1.95 24.19 1.33
C ILE A 569 -2.07 25.72 1.43
N LEU A 570 -3.28 26.24 1.68
CA LEU A 570 -3.53 27.67 1.82
C LEU A 570 -2.77 28.28 3.02
N ASP A 571 -2.63 27.52 4.11
CA ASP A 571 -1.86 27.91 5.29
C ASP A 571 -0.34 27.80 5.07
N GLY A 572 0.10 27.30 3.91
CA GLY A 572 1.51 27.09 3.59
C GLY A 572 2.18 25.95 4.37
N TYR A 573 1.39 25.07 4.99
CA TYR A 573 1.87 24.00 5.88
C TYR A 573 2.96 23.11 5.25
N TYR A 574 2.82 22.80 3.97
CA TYR A 574 3.71 21.87 3.27
C TYR A 574 5.02 22.50 2.79
N ASN A 575 5.09 23.84 2.73
CA ASN A 575 6.24 24.53 2.16
C ASN A 575 7.47 24.36 3.07
N GLY A 576 8.59 23.97 2.48
CA GLY A 576 9.85 23.68 3.19
C GLY A 576 9.88 22.33 3.92
N LYS A 577 8.80 21.53 3.87
CA LYS A 577 8.81 20.15 4.39
C LYS A 577 9.49 19.20 3.41
N ASN A 578 9.90 18.04 3.90
CA ASN A 578 10.57 17.04 3.08
C ASN A 578 9.65 15.88 2.71
N ILE A 579 9.95 15.24 1.59
CA ILE A 579 9.58 13.85 1.34
C ILE A 579 10.44 13.01 2.30
N HIS A 580 9.90 12.68 3.46
CA HIS A 580 10.63 11.99 4.53
C HIS A 580 10.85 10.51 4.23
N ARG A 581 9.97 9.90 3.44
CA ARG A 581 10.03 8.47 3.15
C ARG A 581 9.83 8.19 1.67
N VAL A 582 10.74 7.39 1.11
CA VAL A 582 10.63 6.83 -0.24
C VAL A 582 10.83 5.32 -0.15
N VAL A 583 9.82 4.56 -0.59
CA VAL A 583 9.92 3.10 -0.73
C VAL A 583 10.03 2.76 -2.22
N PRO A 584 11.18 2.25 -2.70
CA PRO A 584 11.38 1.88 -4.09
C PRO A 584 10.28 0.93 -4.60
N ASN A 585 9.69 1.27 -5.75
CA ASN A 585 8.53 0.58 -6.33
C ASN A 585 7.33 0.44 -5.38
N PHE A 586 7.06 1.46 -4.55
CA PHE A 586 5.82 1.48 -3.78
C PHE A 586 5.25 2.89 -3.67
N VAL A 587 5.84 3.76 -2.86
CA VAL A 587 5.34 5.12 -2.64
C VAL A 587 6.46 6.12 -2.32
N ILE A 588 6.22 7.39 -2.60
CA ILE A 588 6.83 8.53 -1.90
C ILE A 588 5.82 9.06 -0.89
N GLN A 589 6.27 9.55 0.27
CA GLN A 589 5.41 10.04 1.35
C GLN A 589 5.95 11.37 1.90
N GLY A 590 5.04 12.32 2.10
CA GLY A 590 5.32 13.67 2.58
C GLY A 590 4.30 14.14 3.62
N GLY A 591 4.46 15.39 4.06
CA GLY A 591 3.54 16.03 5.01
C GLY A 591 3.78 15.71 6.48
N CYS A 592 4.87 15.03 6.83
CA CYS A 592 5.21 14.76 8.24
C CYS A 592 5.49 16.08 8.99
N PRO A 593 4.88 16.30 10.17
CA PRO A 593 5.15 17.49 10.99
C PRO A 593 6.63 17.64 11.34
N ARG A 594 7.28 16.50 11.64
CA ARG A 594 8.66 16.39 12.17
C ARG A 594 9.72 16.05 11.12
N GLY A 595 9.31 15.62 9.92
CA GLY A 595 10.21 15.16 8.87
C GLY A 595 10.77 13.75 9.05
N ASP A 596 10.42 13.03 10.12
CA ASP A 596 10.91 11.67 10.46
C ASP A 596 9.89 10.55 10.22
N GLY A 597 8.71 10.90 9.71
CA GLY A 597 7.61 9.98 9.47
C GLY A 597 6.73 9.70 10.68
N TYR A 598 7.02 10.31 11.83
CA TYR A 598 6.23 10.20 13.04
C TYR A 598 5.45 11.48 13.33
N GLY A 599 4.46 11.35 14.21
CA GLY A 599 3.60 12.46 14.62
C GLY A 599 2.43 12.72 13.69
N SER A 600 1.45 13.42 14.24
CA SER A 600 0.19 13.78 13.59
C SER A 600 -0.18 15.23 13.93
N ALA A 601 -1.29 15.73 13.38
CA ALA A 601 -1.88 16.97 13.87
C ALA A 601 -2.61 16.74 15.20
N ASP A 602 -3.09 17.81 15.83
CA ASP A 602 -3.98 17.75 17.00
C ASP A 602 -5.41 17.29 16.67
N PHE A 603 -5.65 16.89 15.42
CA PHE A 603 -6.92 16.36 14.93
C PHE A 603 -6.70 15.12 14.05
N THR A 604 -7.76 14.32 13.89
CA THR A 604 -7.84 13.26 12.87
C THR A 604 -8.97 13.53 11.89
N ILE A 605 -8.85 12.96 10.70
CA ILE A 605 -9.93 12.83 9.71
C ILE A 605 -10.20 11.35 9.46
N PRO A 606 -11.46 10.97 9.19
CA PRO A 606 -11.85 9.59 8.96
C PRO A 606 -11.50 9.16 7.54
N SER A 607 -11.23 7.86 7.39
CA SER A 607 -11.06 7.23 6.09
C SER A 607 -12.32 7.39 5.22
N GLU A 608 -12.19 7.87 3.98
CA GLU A 608 -13.28 8.00 3.00
C GLU A 608 -13.17 6.87 1.96
N LEU A 609 -13.80 5.73 2.25
CA LEU A 609 -13.49 4.45 1.59
C LEU A 609 -14.46 4.12 0.46
N SER A 610 -14.55 5.03 -0.51
CA SER A 610 -15.25 4.79 -1.78
C SER A 610 -14.67 3.56 -2.52
N PRO A 611 -15.41 2.95 -3.48
CA PRO A 611 -14.95 1.81 -4.27
C PRO A 611 -13.90 2.18 -5.33
N THR A 612 -12.87 2.89 -4.90
CA THR A 612 -11.68 3.34 -5.62
C THR A 612 -10.49 2.41 -5.33
N TYR A 613 -9.54 2.32 -6.26
CA TYR A 613 -8.51 1.28 -6.21
C TYR A 613 -7.14 1.82 -6.61
N PHE A 614 -6.10 1.39 -5.89
CA PHE A 614 -4.70 1.62 -6.17
C PHE A 614 -4.18 0.70 -7.30
N ASN A 615 -4.81 0.75 -8.46
CA ASN A 615 -4.53 -0.15 -9.59
C ASN A 615 -3.55 0.40 -10.64
N LYS A 616 -3.00 1.61 -10.43
CA LYS A 616 -1.98 2.25 -11.28
C LYS A 616 -0.99 3.08 -10.45
N ALA A 617 0.09 3.55 -11.10
CA ALA A 617 1.01 4.52 -10.52
C ALA A 617 0.38 5.93 -10.48
N GLY A 618 0.93 6.81 -9.64
CA GLY A 618 0.52 8.21 -9.53
C GLY A 618 -0.75 8.44 -8.72
N LEU A 619 -1.27 7.43 -8.03
CA LEU A 619 -2.45 7.58 -7.17
C LEU A 619 -2.04 8.12 -5.80
N ILE A 620 -2.87 9.01 -5.26
CA ILE A 620 -2.60 9.70 -4.00
C ILE A 620 -3.49 9.14 -2.92
N GLY A 621 -2.89 8.82 -1.78
CA GLY A 621 -3.63 8.38 -0.61
C GLY A 621 -3.15 9.04 0.68
N MET A 622 -4.04 9.06 1.67
CA MET A 622 -3.70 9.55 3.01
C MET A 622 -2.88 8.51 3.76
N ALA A 623 -1.84 8.94 4.47
CA ALA A 623 -1.12 8.06 5.37
C ALA A 623 -1.84 8.00 6.73
N SER A 624 -1.91 6.81 7.32
CA SER A 624 -2.63 6.55 8.57
C SER A 624 -1.84 5.62 9.49
N ALA A 625 -2.01 5.78 10.80
CA ALA A 625 -1.53 4.88 11.86
C ALA A 625 -2.52 3.73 12.17
N GLY A 626 -3.62 3.66 11.43
CA GLY A 626 -4.75 2.78 11.66
C GLY A 626 -6.00 3.39 11.01
N ASN A 627 -7.11 2.64 10.98
CA ASN A 627 -8.35 3.17 10.43
C ASN A 627 -8.75 4.47 11.16
N HIS A 628 -9.17 5.50 10.42
CA HIS A 628 -9.61 6.80 10.97
C HIS A 628 -8.56 7.62 11.72
N THR A 629 -7.27 7.42 11.42
CA THR A 629 -6.16 8.20 12.03
C THR A 629 -5.44 9.09 11.01
N GLU A 630 -6.09 9.36 9.88
CA GLU A 630 -5.53 10.22 8.83
C GLU A 630 -5.47 11.68 9.33
N SER A 631 -4.54 12.49 8.82
CA SER A 631 -4.42 13.92 9.19
C SER A 631 -3.73 14.74 8.11
N VAL A 632 -2.41 14.89 8.19
CA VAL A 632 -1.61 15.82 7.37
C VAL A 632 -0.68 15.11 6.37
N GLN A 633 -0.41 13.83 6.60
CA GLN A 633 0.53 13.04 5.80
C GLN A 633 -0.17 12.36 4.62
N TRP A 634 0.49 12.37 3.46
CA TRP A 634 -0.01 11.77 2.21
C TRP A 634 1.11 11.00 1.50
N PHE A 635 0.73 10.14 0.56
CA PHE A 635 1.66 9.41 -0.28
C PHE A 635 1.23 9.40 -1.76
N ILE A 636 2.19 9.22 -2.66
CA ILE A 636 1.97 9.03 -4.11
C ILE A 636 2.55 7.68 -4.53
N THR A 637 1.78 6.87 -5.25
CA THR A 637 2.22 5.53 -5.67
C THR A 637 3.23 5.54 -6.82
N HIS A 638 4.28 4.73 -6.72
CA HIS A 638 5.19 4.41 -7.82
C HIS A 638 4.62 3.37 -8.78
N SER A 639 3.73 2.52 -8.32
CA SER A 639 3.18 1.36 -9.02
C SER A 639 1.81 1.00 -8.41
N PRO A 640 1.03 0.12 -9.06
CA PRO A 640 -0.17 -0.47 -8.44
C PRO A 640 0.13 -0.99 -7.02
N ALA A 641 -0.77 -0.69 -6.10
CA ALA A 641 -0.67 -0.99 -4.68
C ALA A 641 -2.01 -1.53 -4.13
N MET A 642 -2.63 -2.46 -4.85
CA MET A 642 -4.00 -2.98 -4.58
C MET A 642 -4.23 -3.53 -3.16
N HIS A 643 -3.17 -3.88 -2.43
CA HIS A 643 -3.25 -4.28 -1.02
C HIS A 643 -3.67 -3.14 -0.07
N LEU A 644 -3.69 -1.89 -0.57
CA LEU A 644 -4.18 -0.70 0.11
C LEU A 644 -5.68 -0.44 -0.15
N ASP A 645 -6.28 -1.14 -1.12
CA ASP A 645 -7.66 -0.92 -1.55
C ASP A 645 -8.65 -1.14 -0.39
N GLY A 646 -9.51 -0.15 -0.15
CA GLY A 646 -10.48 -0.19 0.95
C GLY A 646 -9.86 -0.03 2.35
N LYS A 647 -8.56 0.29 2.45
CA LYS A 647 -7.87 0.51 3.73
C LYS A 647 -7.37 1.94 3.91
N TYR A 648 -7.20 2.67 2.81
CA TYR A 648 -6.69 4.04 2.78
C TYR A 648 -7.57 4.88 1.85
N THR A 649 -7.80 6.14 2.23
CA THR A 649 -8.49 7.10 1.36
C THR A 649 -7.67 7.37 0.10
N GLN A 650 -8.20 7.06 -1.08
CA GLN A 650 -7.61 7.42 -2.38
C GLN A 650 -8.32 8.64 -2.93
N PHE A 651 -7.66 9.80 -2.92
CA PHE A 651 -8.33 11.10 -3.13
C PHE A 651 -7.77 11.93 -4.27
N GLY A 652 -6.78 11.42 -5.00
CA GLY A 652 -6.22 12.14 -6.14
C GLY A 652 -5.37 11.29 -7.07
N GLU A 653 -4.95 11.92 -8.16
CA GLU A 653 -4.01 11.35 -9.13
C GLU A 653 -3.05 12.40 -9.69
N VAL A 654 -1.82 11.96 -9.95
CA VAL A 654 -0.82 12.71 -10.71
C VAL A 654 -1.17 12.63 -12.19
N TYR A 655 -1.37 13.78 -12.82
CA TYR A 655 -1.60 13.87 -14.26
C TYR A 655 -0.37 14.39 -15.04
N ARG A 656 0.65 14.92 -14.36
CA ARG A 656 1.95 15.31 -14.94
C ARG A 656 3.07 15.23 -13.89
N GLY A 657 4.30 14.86 -14.30
CA GLY A 657 5.47 14.83 -13.42
C GLY A 657 5.74 13.47 -12.74
N MET A 658 5.26 12.36 -13.31
CA MET A 658 5.55 11.02 -12.77
C MET A 658 7.04 10.65 -12.83
N ASP A 659 7.79 11.20 -13.78
CA ASP A 659 9.25 11.08 -13.86
C ASP A 659 9.93 11.77 -12.67
N VAL A 660 9.41 12.91 -12.21
CA VAL A 660 9.87 13.56 -10.97
C VAL A 660 9.59 12.65 -9.79
N VAL A 661 8.36 12.13 -9.65
CA VAL A 661 7.98 11.18 -8.59
C VAL A 661 8.92 9.98 -8.55
N HIS A 662 9.23 9.39 -9.71
CA HIS A 662 10.13 8.22 -9.82
C HIS A 662 11.58 8.50 -9.41
N ASN A 663 12.06 9.73 -9.63
CA ASN A 663 13.42 10.15 -9.27
C ASN A 663 13.53 10.77 -7.86
N THR A 664 12.41 11.08 -7.21
CA THR A 664 12.36 11.63 -5.86
C THR A 664 13.04 10.72 -4.84
N THR A 665 13.76 11.35 -3.91
CA THR A 665 14.55 10.69 -2.87
C THR A 665 14.15 11.17 -1.48
N ALA A 666 14.39 10.35 -0.45
CA ALA A 666 14.16 10.79 0.92
C ALA A 666 15.03 12.03 1.23
N GLY A 667 14.40 13.06 1.79
CA GLY A 667 15.01 14.39 2.01
C GLY A 667 14.78 15.38 0.87
N THR A 668 14.11 15.00 -0.22
CA THR A 668 13.70 15.97 -1.26
C THR A 668 12.76 17.01 -0.64
N VAL A 669 13.06 18.29 -0.82
CA VAL A 669 12.29 19.40 -0.24
C VAL A 669 11.08 19.68 -1.12
N ILE A 670 9.93 19.90 -0.48
CA ILE A 670 8.74 20.51 -1.06
C ILE A 670 8.95 22.02 -1.00
N GLU A 671 9.45 22.60 -2.09
CA GLU A 671 9.73 24.04 -2.16
C GLU A 671 8.44 24.84 -2.02
N LYS A 672 7.36 24.35 -2.67
CA LYS A 672 6.04 24.95 -2.61
C LYS A 672 4.95 23.94 -2.98
N ILE A 673 3.79 24.02 -2.34
CA ILE A 673 2.54 23.46 -2.88
C ILE A 673 1.55 24.60 -3.06
N GLU A 674 0.90 24.65 -4.22
CA GLU A 674 -0.12 25.67 -4.49
C GLU A 674 -1.30 25.14 -5.28
N LEU A 675 -2.45 25.81 -5.09
CA LEU A 675 -3.64 25.62 -5.92
C LEU A 675 -3.39 26.23 -7.29
N LEU A 676 -3.75 25.52 -8.36
CA LEU A 676 -3.77 26.07 -9.69
C LEU A 676 -5.12 26.74 -9.93
N ASN A 677 -5.09 28.04 -10.22
CA ASN A 677 -6.28 28.77 -10.64
C ASN A 677 -6.58 28.39 -12.10
N GLU A 678 -7.76 27.82 -12.34
CA GLU A 678 -8.30 27.63 -13.69
C GLU A 678 -9.46 28.56 -13.97
#